data_AF-A0A961UV02-F1
#
_entry.id   AF-A0A961UV02-F1
#
_cell.length_a   1.000
_cell.length_b   1.000
_cell.length_c   1.000
_cell.angle_alpha   90.00
_cell.angle_beta   90.00
_cell.angle_gamma   90.00
#
_symmetry.space_group_name_H-M   'P 1'
#
loop_
_entity.id
_entity.type
_entity.pdbx_description
1 polymer ?
#
loop_
_entity_poly.entity_id
_entity_poly.type
_entity_poly.pdbx_seq_one_letter_code
_entity_poly.pdbx_strand_id
1 'polypeptide(L)'
;MSMFEDWRGTLALPPLPTLRVKIGRNAVRQVVFRGAMTRARIFLNDIPGHDLVKTELKPPYDQLYIRRKGAKRRQTDLPVLTAGLARDAAIPETLIVQWDVVEPLTQRVDTPEKLLTTWENQFIFRQEGPNDEPGLRLPQIGALHAIAAHFAVGDTYEPATVVLPTGTGKTETMLAAQVYLRPARTLVLVSGVPLRDQIEDKFATLGYLPTAKAIPDELSGPRVALISGGIRSVNEAEELLTSANIIITLPNSLAASDADAVATLAAGCSHLFVDEAHHITARTWRSVRDRFSGRKVIQFTATPFRRDDQRVDGKIIFNYKLGDAQRADYYKKINLRTVEEYGDQKARDEAVARAAIEALRRDVNEQKLDHIMMARTETQARADALAKIYERLAPEFAPVKVYSDRPDSQNRAALAALRDRKNTGSRIVICVNMLGEGFDFSQLKLAALHDTHKSLAITLQFIGRFTRKGPKDVGDATVVTNIADPDAEKKLAALYAEGADWDLLIRRLSEERIDDELRLQNVIEQLKQNGSLAAELSLWNLRPAISTQFYRTKCKDWTPLEYAGVLPATAETWYALDDKDQLLVAVVAQTEEVKWGDYQNVVNTLYDLIIARWEKDKGVLSIYASDYDRMRTERMAKAIAGDGVELFSGDAIFNILNGVELPLVKNLGSRRVGAISFTTYFGANVTEGLGHIDKSEAELNNIACVGYEDGDRVLWGGAKRRGKVWQQRTSGSVADWVAWTKSTWDKVTSDDDDVKNIIKGFLKPIKLIAPHTSHAISAEWGEQAQQNQSERQAILFGKVEKLLYEVDVGIDSIEGDGTINVSFEAEDEQAVYQLKISESLPGGYAYERKSGPAVMFKRVTKEAEPLEDYLQRDPIVIRYADGTHSYNCYHIPTNLEAGAYPKDQLEAWDFTGVPLNKESIGKAGDTATVQYRAFEHLRDEYNLVFNDDGKAEAGDLVCLKDIDESTIKLTLVHCKGAIGGRVSALIDNFYFVCGQAQKCITKKHRGVERLVRDLKRREAQWTATGNTRFLKGGQRELSYFKEKARKSRVEFEVVLVQPGANADSVSVPILQLLATTELFLKKTTDADFRVIVNAGGAD
;
A
#
# COMPACT_ATOMS: atom_id res chain seq x y z
N MET A 1 -20.41 -24.30 71.32
CA MET A 1 -19.53 -23.24 70.78
C MET A 1 -19.34 -22.17 71.83
N SER A 2 -18.10 -21.74 72.10
CA SER A 2 -17.83 -20.56 72.91
C SER A 2 -18.37 -19.29 72.24
N MET A 3 -19.02 -18.40 72.99
CA MET A 3 -19.38 -17.05 72.50
C MET A 3 -18.18 -16.09 72.47
N PHE A 4 -17.05 -16.48 73.05
CA PHE A 4 -15.85 -15.66 73.15
C PHE A 4 -14.81 -16.08 72.10
N GLU A 5 -14.25 -15.09 71.42
CA GLU A 5 -13.19 -15.21 70.42
C GLU A 5 -11.86 -15.56 71.10
N ASP A 6 -11.20 -16.63 70.64
CA ASP A 6 -9.93 -17.12 71.18
C ASP A 6 -8.73 -16.42 70.50
N TRP A 7 -8.90 -15.99 69.24
CA TRP A 7 -7.88 -15.24 68.49
C TRP A 7 -8.47 -14.45 67.32
N ARG A 8 -7.84 -13.31 67.00
CA ARG A 8 -8.08 -12.49 65.82
C ARG A 8 -6.77 -12.18 65.11
N GLY A 9 -6.75 -12.31 63.79
CA GLY A 9 -5.58 -11.89 63.00
C GLY A 9 -5.74 -12.14 61.51
N THR A 10 -4.61 -12.31 60.83
CA THR A 10 -4.53 -12.59 59.39
C THR A 10 -4.18 -14.05 59.17
N LEU A 11 -4.91 -14.71 58.27
CA LEU A 11 -4.73 -16.10 57.91
C LEU A 11 -4.20 -16.21 56.47
N ALA A 12 -3.08 -16.91 56.31
CA ALA A 12 -2.52 -17.24 55.01
C ALA A 12 -2.97 -18.64 54.58
N LEU A 13 -4.00 -18.70 53.73
CA LEU A 13 -4.49 -19.95 53.15
C LEU A 13 -3.66 -20.32 51.91
N PRO A 14 -2.97 -21.47 51.89
CA PRO A 14 -2.20 -21.88 50.74
C PRO A 14 -3.11 -22.30 49.57
N PRO A 15 -2.63 -22.22 48.32
CA PRO A 15 -3.35 -22.79 47.18
C PRO A 15 -3.62 -24.28 47.37
N LEU A 16 -4.73 -24.76 46.80
CA LEU A 16 -4.98 -26.20 46.70
C LEU A 16 -4.11 -26.79 45.57
N PRO A 17 -3.67 -28.05 45.71
CA PRO A 17 -3.01 -28.74 44.60
C PRO A 17 -3.89 -28.75 43.35
N THR A 18 -3.28 -28.47 42.20
CA THR A 18 -3.96 -28.57 40.90
C THR A 18 -4.45 -30.01 40.70
N LEU A 19 -5.75 -30.18 40.50
CA LEU A 19 -6.32 -31.48 40.19
C LEU A 19 -6.04 -31.83 38.73
N ARG A 20 -5.61 -33.07 38.48
CA ARG A 20 -5.32 -33.56 37.13
C ARG A 20 -5.90 -34.95 36.94
N VAL A 21 -6.75 -35.11 35.92
CA VAL A 21 -7.32 -36.39 35.51
C VAL A 21 -6.82 -36.71 34.10
N LYS A 22 -6.36 -37.94 33.86
CA LYS A 22 -5.89 -38.38 32.54
C LYS A 22 -7.01 -39.12 31.83
N ILE A 23 -7.26 -38.75 30.57
CA ILE A 23 -8.29 -39.35 29.71
C ILE A 23 -7.59 -39.68 28.39
N GLY A 24 -7.37 -40.96 28.11
CA GLY A 24 -6.54 -41.40 26.99
C GLY A 24 -5.14 -40.75 27.01
N ARG A 25 -4.84 -39.96 25.97
CA ARG A 25 -3.58 -39.17 25.88
C ARG A 25 -3.75 -37.71 26.32
N ASN A 26 -4.96 -37.32 26.68
CA ASN A 26 -5.32 -35.97 27.07
C ASN A 26 -5.37 -35.86 28.60
N ALA A 27 -5.38 -34.63 29.11
CA ALA A 27 -5.51 -34.37 30.54
C ALA A 27 -6.50 -33.24 30.80
N VAL A 28 -7.28 -33.41 31.86
CA VAL A 28 -8.16 -32.39 32.43
C VAL A 28 -7.47 -31.80 33.65
N ARG A 29 -7.26 -30.49 33.63
CA ARG A 29 -6.64 -29.71 34.70
C ARG A 29 -7.69 -28.83 35.37
N GLN A 30 -7.65 -28.71 36.69
CA GLN A 30 -8.50 -27.78 37.44
C GLN A 30 -7.73 -27.12 38.59
N VAL A 31 -7.89 -25.81 38.73
CA VAL A 31 -7.39 -25.03 39.87
C VAL A 31 -8.60 -24.65 40.74
N VAL A 32 -8.78 -25.35 41.86
CA VAL A 32 -9.94 -25.16 42.74
C VAL A 32 -9.80 -23.91 43.60
N PHE A 33 -8.60 -23.67 44.14
CA PHE A 33 -8.31 -22.52 44.99
C PHE A 33 -6.88 -22.03 44.78
N ARG A 34 -6.73 -20.72 44.53
CA ARG A 34 -5.45 -20.07 44.21
C ARG A 34 -4.65 -19.63 45.45
N GLY A 35 -5.22 -19.81 46.65
CA GLY A 35 -4.67 -19.26 47.89
C GLY A 35 -5.23 -17.87 48.16
N ALA A 36 -5.25 -17.46 49.43
CA ALA A 36 -5.71 -16.14 49.83
C ALA A 36 -5.07 -15.69 51.15
N MET A 37 -4.91 -14.38 51.29
CA MET A 37 -4.65 -13.72 52.57
C MET A 37 -5.97 -13.11 53.03
N THR A 38 -6.46 -13.49 54.21
CA THR A 38 -7.77 -13.02 54.71
C THR A 38 -7.71 -12.77 56.20
N ARG A 39 -8.56 -11.87 56.71
CA ARG A 39 -8.75 -11.74 58.15
C ARG A 39 -9.56 -12.92 58.66
N ALA A 40 -9.18 -13.43 59.82
CA ALA A 40 -9.85 -14.57 60.43
C ALA A 40 -9.98 -14.44 61.95
N ARG A 41 -10.96 -15.17 62.47
CA ARG A 41 -11.26 -15.28 63.91
C ARG A 41 -11.37 -16.74 64.28
N ILE A 42 -10.75 -17.14 65.40
CA ILE A 42 -10.78 -18.51 65.88
C ILE A 42 -11.68 -18.59 67.12
N PHE A 43 -12.56 -19.59 67.15
CA PHE A 43 -13.49 -19.87 68.24
C PHE A 43 -13.32 -21.30 68.72
N LEU A 44 -13.28 -21.47 70.04
CA LEU A 44 -13.36 -22.78 70.67
C LEU A 44 -14.67 -23.47 70.28
N ASN A 45 -14.54 -24.66 69.72
CA ASN A 45 -15.67 -25.48 69.27
C ASN A 45 -15.87 -26.70 70.19
N ASP A 46 -17.05 -27.30 70.13
CA ASP A 46 -17.41 -28.45 70.97
C ASP A 46 -16.75 -29.75 70.47
N ILE A 47 -16.13 -29.73 69.27
CA ILE A 47 -15.35 -30.84 68.72
C ILE A 47 -13.95 -30.83 69.36
N PRO A 48 -13.59 -31.84 70.18
CA PRO A 48 -12.32 -31.82 70.89
C PRO A 48 -11.12 -31.71 69.94
N GLY A 49 -10.32 -30.65 70.13
CA GLY A 49 -9.09 -30.39 69.38
C GLY A 49 -9.26 -29.83 67.97
N HIS A 50 -10.47 -29.37 67.60
CA HIS A 50 -10.74 -28.67 66.34
C HIS A 50 -11.42 -27.33 66.64
N ASP A 51 -10.74 -26.22 66.40
CA ASP A 51 -11.33 -24.89 66.60
C ASP A 51 -11.97 -24.39 65.31
N LEU A 52 -13.06 -23.64 65.42
CA LEU A 52 -13.73 -23.05 64.28
C LEU A 52 -13.00 -21.77 63.88
N VAL A 53 -12.61 -21.67 62.61
CA VAL A 53 -12.04 -20.49 61.99
C VAL A 53 -13.10 -19.84 61.11
N LYS A 54 -13.45 -18.59 61.37
CA LYS A 54 -14.30 -17.77 60.49
C LYS A 54 -13.43 -16.79 59.71
N THR A 55 -13.62 -16.68 58.39
CA THR A 55 -12.85 -15.78 57.51
C THR A 55 -13.75 -14.75 56.82
N GLU A 56 -13.16 -13.74 56.17
CA GLU A 56 -13.87 -12.77 55.32
C GLU A 56 -14.10 -13.27 53.88
N LEU A 57 -13.70 -14.50 53.55
CA LEU A 57 -13.96 -15.11 52.24
C LEU A 57 -15.41 -15.60 52.15
N LYS A 58 -15.91 -15.83 50.93
CA LYS A 58 -17.22 -16.43 50.68
C LYS A 58 -17.23 -17.95 50.97
N PRO A 59 -18.41 -18.54 51.23
CA PRO A 59 -18.56 -19.98 51.33
C PRO A 59 -17.97 -20.73 50.12
N PRO A 60 -17.28 -21.87 50.31
CA PRO A 60 -17.11 -22.62 51.56
C PRO A 60 -15.87 -22.23 52.40
N TYR A 61 -15.23 -21.09 52.13
CA TYR A 61 -14.01 -20.66 52.83
C TYR A 61 -14.29 -19.72 54.02
N ASP A 62 -15.53 -19.31 54.20
CA ASP A 62 -16.01 -18.46 55.29
C ASP A 62 -15.92 -19.16 56.66
N GLN A 63 -16.03 -20.49 56.68
CA GLN A 63 -15.94 -21.33 57.88
C GLN A 63 -15.07 -22.56 57.64
N LEU A 64 -14.04 -22.74 58.47
CA LEU A 64 -13.06 -23.82 58.39
C LEU A 64 -12.82 -24.37 59.79
N TYR A 65 -12.28 -25.58 59.92
CA TYR A 65 -11.73 -26.05 61.19
C TYR A 65 -10.20 -25.94 61.20
N ILE A 66 -9.61 -25.69 62.36
CA ILE A 66 -8.16 -25.87 62.57
C ILE A 66 -7.91 -26.97 63.59
N ARG A 67 -7.20 -28.01 63.18
CA ARG A 67 -6.85 -29.14 64.04
C ARG A 67 -5.62 -28.81 64.87
N ARG A 68 -5.75 -28.92 66.20
CA ARG A 68 -4.64 -28.77 67.15
C ARG A 68 -3.72 -30.00 67.11
N LYS A 69 -2.43 -29.79 67.40
CA LYS A 69 -1.40 -30.85 67.48
C LYS A 69 -1.81 -31.91 68.51
N GLY A 70 -1.81 -33.18 68.10
CA GLY A 70 -2.20 -34.32 68.93
C GLY A 70 -3.69 -34.70 68.85
N ALA A 71 -4.55 -33.89 68.22
CA ALA A 71 -5.94 -34.26 67.97
C ALA A 71 -6.05 -35.28 66.83
N LYS A 72 -6.93 -36.29 67.00
CA LYS A 72 -7.24 -37.29 65.97
C LYS A 72 -7.98 -36.64 64.79
N ARG A 73 -7.65 -37.02 63.56
CA ARG A 73 -8.42 -36.63 62.37
C ARG A 73 -9.85 -37.15 62.48
N ARG A 74 -10.82 -36.34 62.07
CA ARG A 74 -12.24 -36.69 62.03
C ARG A 74 -12.80 -36.31 60.67
N GLN A 75 -13.83 -37.03 60.23
CA GLN A 75 -14.62 -36.62 59.08
C GLN A 75 -15.47 -35.42 59.49
N THR A 76 -15.42 -34.35 58.69
CA THR A 76 -16.11 -33.09 58.95
C THR A 76 -16.77 -32.59 57.67
N ASP A 77 -17.88 -31.88 57.83
CA ASP A 77 -18.58 -31.24 56.70
C ASP A 77 -17.89 -29.95 56.24
N LEU A 78 -16.98 -29.41 57.08
CA LEU A 78 -16.15 -28.25 56.76
C LEU A 78 -14.71 -28.67 56.45
N PRO A 79 -13.97 -27.90 55.63
CA PRO A 79 -12.55 -28.14 55.38
C PRO A 79 -11.73 -27.98 56.66
N VAL A 80 -10.63 -28.73 56.77
CA VAL A 80 -9.78 -28.73 57.97
C VAL A 80 -8.37 -28.26 57.62
N LEU A 81 -7.86 -27.34 58.42
CA LEU A 81 -6.53 -26.76 58.41
C LEU A 81 -5.68 -27.35 59.53
N THR A 82 -4.35 -27.27 59.39
CA THR A 82 -3.39 -27.55 60.45
C THR A 82 -2.28 -26.50 60.44
N ALA A 83 -1.83 -26.11 61.64
CA ALA A 83 -0.70 -25.21 61.83
C ALA A 83 0.33 -25.77 62.83
N GLY A 84 0.19 -27.04 63.23
CA GLY A 84 1.05 -27.63 64.27
C GLY A 84 0.90 -26.99 65.66
N LEU A 85 -0.15 -26.19 65.89
CA LEU A 85 -0.40 -25.48 67.14
C LEU A 85 -0.71 -26.46 68.28
N ALA A 86 0.05 -26.40 69.36
CA ALA A 86 -0.31 -27.09 70.60
C ALA A 86 -1.57 -26.46 71.23
N ARG A 87 -2.19 -27.17 72.18
CA ARG A 87 -3.45 -26.75 72.81
C ARG A 87 -3.37 -25.36 73.46
N ASP A 88 -2.25 -25.06 74.13
CA ASP A 88 -2.05 -23.82 74.90
C ASP A 88 -1.01 -22.87 74.26
N ALA A 89 -0.71 -23.05 72.97
CA ALA A 89 0.28 -22.21 72.28
C ALA A 89 -0.31 -20.84 71.90
N ALA A 90 0.46 -19.77 72.13
CA ALA A 90 0.14 -18.44 71.62
C ALA A 90 0.08 -18.45 70.08
N ILE A 91 -0.98 -17.88 69.51
CA ILE A 91 -1.21 -17.83 68.06
C ILE A 91 -0.65 -16.50 67.52
N PRO A 92 0.24 -16.50 66.51
CA PRO A 92 0.82 -15.28 65.94
C PRO A 92 -0.23 -14.41 65.25
N GLU A 93 0.03 -13.10 65.07
CA GLU A 93 -0.87 -12.18 64.36
C GLU A 93 -1.14 -12.60 62.91
N THR A 94 -0.13 -13.18 62.25
CA THR A 94 -0.29 -13.82 60.94
C THR A 94 -0.08 -15.32 61.09
N LEU A 95 -1.14 -16.09 60.88
CA LEU A 95 -1.13 -17.53 61.00
C LEU A 95 -0.97 -18.17 59.62
N ILE A 96 0.11 -18.93 59.44
CA ILE A 96 0.38 -19.72 58.24
C ILE A 96 -0.13 -21.14 58.48
N VAL A 97 -1.02 -21.62 57.61
CA VAL A 97 -1.66 -22.93 57.74
C VAL A 97 -1.36 -23.82 56.55
N GLN A 98 -1.62 -25.12 56.73
CA GLN A 98 -1.65 -26.12 55.67
C GLN A 98 -3.02 -26.81 55.65
N TRP A 99 -3.40 -27.32 54.48
CA TRP A 99 -4.60 -28.13 54.35
C TRP A 99 -4.39 -29.52 54.98
N ASP A 100 -5.34 -29.95 55.83
CA ASP A 100 -5.35 -31.30 56.42
C ASP A 100 -6.47 -32.17 55.82
N VAL A 101 -7.66 -31.61 55.58
CA VAL A 101 -8.81 -32.25 54.92
C VAL A 101 -9.40 -31.27 53.91
N VAL A 102 -9.49 -31.67 52.64
CA VAL A 102 -9.88 -30.81 51.50
C VAL A 102 -11.06 -31.36 50.71
N GLU A 103 -11.51 -32.57 51.03
CA GLU A 103 -12.61 -33.27 50.38
C GLU A 103 -13.89 -32.43 50.32
N PRO A 104 -14.29 -31.68 51.38
CA PRO A 104 -15.44 -30.78 51.29
C PRO A 104 -15.31 -29.66 50.24
N LEU A 105 -14.07 -29.27 49.88
CA LEU A 105 -13.80 -28.28 48.83
C LEU A 105 -13.81 -28.95 47.45
N THR A 106 -13.16 -30.10 47.30
CA THR A 106 -13.02 -30.77 46.00
C THR A 106 -14.29 -31.48 45.56
N GLN A 107 -15.09 -32.05 46.45
CA GLN A 107 -16.37 -32.71 46.14
C GLN A 107 -17.48 -31.74 45.68
N ARG A 108 -17.33 -30.44 45.98
CA ARG A 108 -18.25 -29.38 45.50
C ARG A 108 -18.03 -29.02 44.04
N VAL A 109 -16.90 -29.42 43.46
CA VAL A 109 -16.49 -29.06 42.09
C VAL A 109 -15.92 -30.26 41.31
N ASP A 110 -16.25 -31.48 41.75
CA ASP A 110 -15.76 -32.73 41.18
C ASP A 110 -16.41 -33.07 39.82
N THR A 111 -17.57 -32.48 39.50
CA THR A 111 -18.22 -32.55 38.18
C THR A 111 -18.36 -31.17 37.53
N PRO A 112 -18.41 -31.10 36.18
CA PRO A 112 -18.67 -29.86 35.45
C PRO A 112 -19.94 -29.13 35.90
N GLU A 113 -21.02 -29.87 36.18
CA GLU A 113 -22.32 -29.33 36.56
C GLU A 113 -22.30 -28.71 37.97
N LYS A 114 -21.69 -29.39 38.94
CA LYS A 114 -21.55 -28.84 40.30
C LYS A 114 -20.68 -27.59 40.34
N LEU A 115 -19.65 -27.51 39.48
CA LEU A 115 -18.85 -26.30 39.38
C LEU A 115 -19.67 -25.10 38.90
N LEU A 116 -20.54 -25.26 37.90
CA LEU A 116 -21.33 -24.16 37.35
C LEU A 116 -22.34 -23.58 38.35
N THR A 117 -22.82 -24.37 39.30
CA THR A 117 -23.66 -23.85 40.40
C THR A 117 -22.86 -22.94 41.33
N THR A 118 -21.55 -23.18 41.51
CA THR A 118 -20.69 -22.29 42.30
C THR A 118 -20.46 -20.93 41.64
N TRP A 119 -20.69 -20.81 40.33
CA TRP A 119 -20.53 -19.55 39.59
C TRP A 119 -21.81 -18.69 39.58
N GLU A 120 -22.91 -19.22 40.10
CA GLU A 120 -24.19 -18.51 40.17
C GLU A 120 -24.06 -17.17 40.88
N ASN A 121 -24.44 -16.09 40.19
CA ASN A 121 -24.42 -14.72 40.69
C ASN A 121 -23.04 -14.27 41.23
N GLN A 122 -21.95 -14.88 40.77
CA GLN A 122 -20.59 -14.50 41.19
C GLN A 122 -19.92 -13.49 40.26
N PHE A 123 -20.42 -13.29 39.04
CA PHE A 123 -19.87 -12.35 38.08
C PHE A 123 -20.45 -10.94 38.27
N ILE A 124 -19.59 -9.93 38.28
CA ILE A 124 -19.96 -8.51 38.43
C ILE A 124 -19.39 -7.72 37.26
N PHE A 125 -20.24 -6.91 36.63
CA PHE A 125 -19.82 -5.91 35.63
C PHE A 125 -19.17 -4.71 36.32
N ARG A 126 -17.92 -4.89 36.76
CA ARG A 126 -17.11 -3.82 37.35
C ARG A 126 -16.23 -3.21 36.27
N GLN A 127 -16.43 -1.94 35.95
CA GLN A 127 -15.55 -1.20 35.05
C GLN A 127 -14.31 -0.70 35.79
N GLU A 128 -13.16 -0.66 35.10
CA GLU A 128 -11.96 0.02 35.61
C GLU A 128 -12.22 1.52 35.83
N GLY A 129 -11.63 2.07 36.90
CA GLY A 129 -11.83 3.47 37.28
C GLY A 129 -10.71 4.40 36.79
N PRO A 130 -10.93 5.73 36.80
CA PRO A 130 -9.97 6.72 36.29
C PRO A 130 -8.63 6.77 37.07
N ASN A 131 -8.58 6.22 38.29
CA ASN A 131 -7.39 6.17 39.15
C ASN A 131 -6.74 4.77 39.18
N ASP A 132 -6.74 4.05 38.05
CA ASP A 132 -6.29 2.65 37.92
C ASP A 132 -7.00 1.70 38.92
N GLU A 133 -8.27 1.97 39.23
CA GLU A 133 -9.08 1.07 40.06
C GLU A 133 -9.31 -0.26 39.33
N PRO A 134 -9.15 -1.42 40.00
CA PRO A 134 -9.29 -2.71 39.32
C PRO A 134 -10.70 -2.91 38.76
N GLY A 135 -10.78 -3.31 37.49
CA GLY A 135 -12.03 -3.57 36.78
C GLY A 135 -11.79 -4.12 35.37
N LEU A 136 -12.88 -4.40 34.67
CA LEU A 136 -12.88 -4.71 33.25
C LEU A 136 -12.82 -3.41 32.44
N ARG A 137 -12.15 -3.46 31.29
CA ARG A 137 -12.12 -2.35 30.35
C ARG A 137 -13.48 -2.14 29.71
N LEU A 138 -13.78 -0.89 29.33
CA LEU A 138 -14.99 -0.54 28.60
C LEU A 138 -15.28 -1.45 27.38
N PRO A 139 -14.32 -1.76 26.48
CA PRO A 139 -14.54 -2.69 25.38
C PRO A 139 -14.95 -4.10 25.82
N GLN A 140 -14.47 -4.57 26.98
CA GLN A 140 -14.81 -5.90 27.48
C GLN A 140 -16.27 -5.93 27.96
N ILE A 141 -16.71 -4.89 28.66
CA ILE A 141 -18.10 -4.74 29.12
C ILE A 141 -19.04 -4.64 27.92
N GLY A 142 -18.73 -3.77 26.95
CA GLY A 142 -19.53 -3.61 25.73
C GLY A 142 -19.67 -4.93 24.95
N ALA A 143 -18.57 -5.67 24.79
CA ALA A 143 -18.59 -6.98 24.13
C ALA A 143 -19.47 -8.00 24.88
N LEU A 144 -19.39 -8.06 26.21
CA LEU A 144 -20.20 -8.99 27.02
C LEU A 144 -21.70 -8.69 26.90
N HIS A 145 -22.10 -7.42 26.91
CA HIS A 145 -23.49 -7.03 26.70
C HIS A 145 -23.99 -7.37 25.29
N ALA A 146 -23.17 -7.12 24.26
CA ALA A 146 -23.52 -7.48 22.89
C ALA A 146 -23.69 -9.00 22.71
N ILE A 147 -22.80 -9.80 23.32
CA ILE A 147 -22.90 -11.26 23.32
C ILE A 147 -24.22 -11.70 23.98
N ALA A 148 -24.55 -11.16 25.16
CA ALA A 148 -25.79 -11.50 25.86
C ALA A 148 -27.03 -11.13 25.03
N ALA A 149 -27.06 -9.93 24.47
CA ALA A 149 -28.16 -9.44 23.65
C ALA A 149 -28.37 -10.33 22.41
N HIS A 150 -27.29 -10.70 21.71
CA HIS A 150 -27.37 -11.53 20.51
C HIS A 150 -27.94 -12.93 20.79
N PHE A 151 -27.62 -13.53 21.95
CA PHE A 151 -28.11 -14.87 22.32
C PHE A 151 -29.37 -14.87 23.19
N ALA A 152 -30.01 -13.71 23.41
CA ALA A 152 -31.23 -13.61 24.22
C ALA A 152 -32.51 -13.95 23.45
N VAL A 153 -32.49 -13.90 22.11
CA VAL A 153 -33.69 -14.03 21.28
C VAL A 153 -33.52 -15.13 20.22
N GLY A 154 -34.48 -16.05 20.14
CA GLY A 154 -34.52 -17.15 19.18
C GLY A 154 -33.79 -18.41 19.64
N ASP A 155 -33.94 -19.50 18.87
CA ASP A 155 -33.39 -20.83 19.17
C ASP A 155 -32.34 -21.29 18.13
N THR A 156 -32.18 -20.52 17.05
CA THR A 156 -31.18 -20.73 16.01
C THR A 156 -30.35 -19.46 15.87
N TYR A 157 -29.03 -19.59 15.96
CA TYR A 157 -28.14 -18.43 16.00
C TYR A 157 -27.15 -18.41 14.84
N GLU A 158 -26.97 -17.23 14.27
CA GLU A 158 -25.80 -16.94 13.45
C GLU A 158 -24.56 -16.78 14.34
N PRO A 159 -23.35 -17.14 13.86
CA PRO A 159 -22.11 -16.90 14.59
C PRO A 159 -21.94 -15.42 14.95
N ALA A 160 -21.63 -15.15 16.22
CA ALA A 160 -21.41 -13.83 16.76
C ALA A 160 -19.92 -13.44 16.66
N THR A 161 -19.61 -12.38 15.93
CA THR A 161 -18.24 -11.87 15.76
C THR A 161 -18.03 -10.63 16.62
N VAL A 162 -17.05 -10.73 17.52
CA VAL A 162 -16.60 -9.67 18.42
C VAL A 162 -15.23 -9.20 17.97
N VAL A 163 -15.16 -7.92 17.58
CA VAL A 163 -13.93 -7.30 17.07
C VAL A 163 -13.34 -6.44 18.17
N LEU A 164 -12.17 -6.86 18.68
CA LEU A 164 -11.44 -6.21 19.76
C LEU A 164 -9.98 -6.00 19.36
N PRO A 165 -9.48 -4.76 19.31
CA PRO A 165 -8.09 -4.47 18.99
C PRO A 165 -7.13 -5.15 19.97
N THR A 166 -5.94 -5.51 19.49
CA THR A 166 -4.94 -6.22 20.28
C THR A 166 -4.57 -5.47 21.56
N GLY A 167 -4.72 -6.10 22.73
CA GLY A 167 -4.39 -5.45 24.01
C GLY A 167 -5.57 -4.77 24.70
N THR A 168 -6.78 -4.74 24.11
CA THR A 168 -8.02 -4.33 24.82
C THR A 168 -8.60 -5.43 25.73
N GLY A 169 -7.99 -6.62 25.73
CA GLY A 169 -8.32 -7.71 26.67
C GLY A 169 -9.28 -8.78 26.11
N LYS A 170 -9.11 -9.14 24.83
CA LYS A 170 -9.87 -10.17 24.11
C LYS A 170 -9.97 -11.51 24.86
N THR A 171 -8.85 -12.02 25.38
CA THR A 171 -8.84 -13.29 26.12
C THR A 171 -9.61 -13.16 27.43
N GLU A 172 -9.45 -12.06 28.16
CA GLU A 172 -10.19 -11.80 29.40
C GLU A 172 -11.70 -11.64 29.13
N THR A 173 -12.11 -11.05 27.99
CA THR A 173 -13.51 -11.04 27.55
C THR A 173 -14.05 -12.46 27.33
N MET A 174 -13.24 -13.35 26.73
CA MET A 174 -13.60 -14.75 26.52
C MET A 174 -13.79 -15.51 27.85
N LEU A 175 -12.88 -15.30 28.82
CA LEU A 175 -13.00 -15.85 30.17
C LEU A 175 -14.26 -15.31 30.87
N ALA A 176 -14.48 -14.00 30.77
CA ALA A 176 -15.65 -13.35 31.36
C ALA A 176 -16.95 -13.89 30.77
N ALA A 177 -17.02 -14.10 29.45
CA ALA A 177 -18.18 -14.70 28.79
C ALA A 177 -18.45 -16.11 29.30
N GLN A 178 -17.40 -16.91 29.54
CA GLN A 178 -17.55 -18.25 30.13
C GLN A 178 -18.14 -18.21 31.55
N VAL A 179 -17.68 -17.30 32.41
CA VAL A 179 -18.19 -17.22 33.79
C VAL A 179 -19.59 -16.59 33.84
N TYR A 180 -19.82 -15.56 33.03
CA TYR A 180 -21.08 -14.83 32.99
C TYR A 180 -22.23 -15.64 32.36
N LEU A 181 -22.01 -16.24 31.18
CA LEU A 181 -23.04 -17.02 30.48
C LEU A 181 -23.20 -18.44 31.04
N ARG A 182 -22.20 -18.93 31.81
CA ARG A 182 -22.15 -20.27 32.42
C ARG A 182 -22.50 -21.42 31.44
N PRO A 183 -21.93 -21.47 30.22
CA PRO A 183 -22.23 -22.56 29.31
C PRO A 183 -21.71 -23.89 29.86
N ALA A 184 -22.52 -24.95 29.70
CA ALA A 184 -22.23 -26.28 30.23
C ALA A 184 -20.87 -26.82 29.76
N ARG A 185 -20.64 -26.76 28.44
CA ARG A 185 -19.47 -27.32 27.74
C ARG A 185 -19.09 -26.41 26.58
N THR A 186 -17.87 -25.90 26.60
CA THR A 186 -17.35 -24.98 25.58
C THR A 186 -16.14 -25.59 24.89
N LEU A 187 -16.21 -25.68 23.56
CA LEU A 187 -15.05 -25.98 22.72
C LEU A 187 -14.33 -24.66 22.38
N VAL A 188 -13.03 -24.59 22.58
CA VAL A 188 -12.20 -23.42 22.29
C VAL A 188 -11.20 -23.78 21.18
N LEU A 189 -11.33 -23.12 20.02
CA LEU A 189 -10.40 -23.23 18.90
C LEU A 189 -9.39 -22.09 18.92
N VAL A 190 -8.11 -22.44 18.76
CA VAL A 190 -6.98 -21.50 18.78
C VAL A 190 -6.01 -21.78 17.63
N SER A 191 -5.18 -20.79 17.28
CA SER A 191 -4.36 -20.82 16.06
C SER A 191 -2.99 -21.49 16.18
N GLY A 192 -2.48 -21.74 17.39
CA GLY A 192 -1.17 -22.37 17.58
C GLY A 192 -0.89 -22.86 19.00
N VAL A 193 0.16 -23.69 19.14
CA VAL A 193 0.55 -24.32 20.41
C VAL A 193 0.86 -23.31 21.52
N PRO A 194 1.65 -22.23 21.30
CA PRO A 194 1.93 -21.26 22.36
C PRO A 194 0.68 -20.57 22.89
N LEU A 195 -0.23 -20.20 21.99
CA LEU A 195 -1.51 -19.57 22.34
C LEU A 195 -2.42 -20.54 23.09
N ARG A 196 -2.45 -21.81 22.66
CA ARG A 196 -3.21 -22.88 23.33
C ARG A 196 -2.78 -23.06 24.78
N ASP A 197 -1.47 -23.16 25.03
CA ASP A 197 -0.94 -23.37 26.37
C ASP A 197 -1.15 -22.13 27.26
N GLN A 198 -1.05 -20.92 26.68
CA GLN A 198 -1.36 -19.67 27.37
C GLN A 198 -2.86 -19.58 27.75
N ILE A 199 -3.74 -19.94 26.82
CA ILE A 199 -5.19 -19.91 27.03
C ILE A 199 -5.63 -21.00 28.03
N GLU A 200 -4.99 -22.17 28.03
CA GLU A 200 -5.22 -23.21 29.04
C GLU A 200 -4.98 -22.68 30.45
N ASP A 201 -3.82 -22.07 30.69
CA ASP A 201 -3.49 -21.56 32.01
C ASP A 201 -4.44 -20.40 32.41
N LYS A 202 -4.78 -19.52 31.47
CA LYS A 202 -5.75 -18.45 31.69
C LYS A 202 -7.15 -18.96 32.02
N PHE A 203 -7.66 -19.99 31.33
CA PHE A 203 -8.95 -20.60 31.69
C PHE A 203 -8.88 -21.27 33.06
N ALA A 204 -7.86 -22.08 33.32
CA ALA A 204 -7.73 -22.81 34.58
C ALA A 204 -7.65 -21.86 35.78
N THR A 205 -6.99 -20.71 35.63
CA THR A 205 -6.83 -19.70 36.69
C THR A 205 -7.90 -18.61 36.70
N LEU A 206 -8.76 -18.53 35.67
CA LEU A 206 -9.65 -17.40 35.37
C LEU A 206 -8.93 -16.06 35.10
N GLY A 207 -7.63 -16.11 34.77
CA GLY A 207 -6.85 -14.99 34.27
C GLY A 207 -6.88 -13.76 35.18
N TYR A 208 -7.11 -12.58 34.60
CA TYR A 208 -7.15 -11.30 35.32
C TYR A 208 -8.49 -11.03 36.03
N LEU A 209 -9.52 -11.85 35.84
CA LEU A 209 -10.86 -11.58 36.39
C LEU A 209 -10.90 -11.43 37.92
N PRO A 210 -10.17 -12.23 38.73
CA PRO A 210 -10.08 -12.03 40.17
C PRO A 210 -9.44 -10.68 40.53
N THR A 211 -8.33 -10.34 39.86
CA THR A 211 -7.63 -9.07 40.08
C THR A 211 -8.52 -7.88 39.71
N ALA A 212 -9.27 -7.98 38.60
CA ALA A 212 -10.27 -7.01 38.17
C ALA A 212 -11.47 -6.91 39.12
N LYS A 213 -11.57 -7.78 40.14
CA LYS A 213 -12.74 -7.88 41.04
C LYS A 213 -14.07 -8.07 40.28
N ALA A 214 -14.00 -8.65 39.08
CA ALA A 214 -15.16 -9.08 38.30
C ALA A 214 -15.73 -10.40 38.85
N ILE A 215 -14.90 -11.15 39.59
CA ILE A 215 -15.27 -12.37 40.33
C ILE A 215 -14.56 -12.38 41.70
N PRO A 216 -15.04 -13.15 42.69
CA PRO A 216 -14.34 -13.37 43.95
C PRO A 216 -12.98 -14.05 43.76
N ASP A 217 -12.01 -13.73 44.62
CA ASP A 217 -10.65 -14.28 44.55
C ASP A 217 -10.63 -15.80 44.77
N GLU A 218 -11.57 -16.30 45.57
CA GLU A 218 -11.79 -17.68 45.98
C GLU A 218 -12.64 -18.51 45.01
N LEU A 219 -13.12 -17.92 43.90
CA LEU A 219 -13.95 -18.63 42.93
C LEU A 219 -13.19 -19.77 42.23
N SER A 220 -13.75 -20.97 42.23
CA SER A 220 -13.11 -22.14 41.61
C SER A 220 -13.01 -22.04 40.09
N GLY A 221 -11.87 -22.43 39.54
CA GLY A 221 -11.63 -22.45 38.09
C GLY A 221 -12.32 -23.62 37.37
N PRO A 222 -12.57 -23.50 36.05
CA PRO A 222 -13.13 -24.54 35.21
C PRO A 222 -12.27 -25.80 35.17
N ARG A 223 -12.90 -26.92 34.85
CA ARG A 223 -12.19 -28.15 34.44
C ARG A 223 -11.81 -28.01 32.97
N VAL A 224 -10.52 -27.87 32.69
CA VAL A 224 -9.97 -27.56 31.35
C VAL A 224 -9.29 -28.79 30.76
N ALA A 225 -9.81 -29.29 29.65
CA ALA A 225 -9.19 -30.35 28.86
C ALA A 225 -8.33 -29.77 27.74
N LEU A 226 -7.11 -30.29 27.57
CA LEU A 226 -6.22 -29.95 26.47
C LEU A 226 -6.11 -31.09 25.48
N ILE A 227 -6.56 -30.88 24.24
CA ILE A 227 -6.42 -31.88 23.16
C ILE A 227 -5.12 -31.62 22.41
N SER A 228 -4.15 -32.52 22.58
CA SER A 228 -2.82 -32.41 21.95
C SER A 228 -2.54 -33.47 20.88
N GLY A 229 -3.02 -34.71 21.09
CA GLY A 229 -2.70 -35.86 20.24
C GLY A 229 -3.86 -36.39 19.37
N GLY A 230 -4.94 -35.61 19.30
CA GLY A 230 -6.25 -36.00 18.75
C GLY A 230 -7.05 -36.92 19.69
N ILE A 231 -8.28 -37.26 19.27
CA ILE A 231 -9.21 -38.18 19.94
C ILE A 231 -9.30 -39.46 19.11
N ARG A 232 -9.21 -40.63 19.74
CA ARG A 232 -9.09 -41.92 19.03
C ARG A 232 -10.39 -42.72 18.98
N SER A 233 -11.38 -42.41 19.82
CA SER A 233 -12.65 -43.13 19.87
C SER A 233 -13.78 -42.24 20.40
N VAL A 234 -15.02 -42.65 20.13
CA VAL A 234 -16.24 -42.02 20.67
C VAL A 234 -16.25 -42.04 22.20
N ASN A 235 -15.86 -43.15 22.82
CA ASN A 235 -15.76 -43.25 24.29
C ASN A 235 -14.79 -42.21 24.88
N GLU A 236 -13.64 -41.97 24.24
CA GLU A 236 -12.70 -40.93 24.69
C GLU A 236 -13.34 -39.53 24.61
N ALA A 237 -14.15 -39.25 23.58
CA ALA A 237 -14.90 -38.00 23.48
C ALA A 237 -15.96 -37.85 24.58
N GLU A 238 -16.69 -38.93 24.90
CA GLU A 238 -17.70 -38.93 25.98
C GLU A 238 -17.07 -38.74 27.37
N GLU A 239 -15.93 -39.38 27.64
CA GLU A 239 -15.15 -39.18 28.87
C GLU A 239 -14.67 -37.72 29.01
N LEU A 240 -14.21 -37.11 27.91
CA LEU A 240 -13.84 -35.68 27.88
C LEU A 240 -15.05 -34.77 28.20
N LEU A 241 -16.20 -35.03 27.57
CA LEU A 241 -17.43 -34.26 27.79
C LEU A 241 -17.94 -34.39 29.22
N THR A 242 -17.85 -35.57 29.83
CA THR A 242 -18.29 -35.78 31.23
C THR A 242 -17.31 -35.18 32.24
N SER A 243 -16.04 -34.99 31.87
CA SER A 243 -14.99 -34.56 32.80
C SER A 243 -14.62 -33.08 32.72
N ALA A 244 -14.98 -32.35 31.65
CA ALA A 244 -14.52 -30.98 31.40
C ALA A 244 -15.64 -29.98 31.12
N ASN A 245 -15.45 -28.73 31.57
CA ASN A 245 -16.27 -27.58 31.17
C ASN A 245 -15.71 -26.92 29.91
N ILE A 246 -14.38 -26.85 29.81
CA ILE A 246 -13.65 -26.18 28.73
C ILE A 246 -12.78 -27.21 28.03
N ILE A 247 -12.85 -27.27 26.71
CA ILE A 247 -12.04 -28.16 25.88
C ILE A 247 -11.28 -27.30 24.88
N ILE A 248 -9.95 -27.25 24.98
CA ILE A 248 -9.10 -26.40 24.13
C ILE A 248 -8.36 -27.27 23.14
N THR A 249 -8.38 -26.88 21.86
CA THR A 249 -7.77 -27.67 20.80
C THR A 249 -7.31 -26.82 19.61
N LEU A 250 -6.46 -27.41 18.78
CA LEU A 250 -6.08 -26.88 17.49
C LEU A 250 -6.96 -27.50 16.39
N PRO A 251 -7.28 -26.77 15.31
CA PRO A 251 -7.99 -27.32 14.16
C PRO A 251 -7.33 -28.58 13.60
N ASN A 252 -6.00 -28.59 13.51
CA ASN A 252 -5.24 -29.73 13.00
C ASN A 252 -5.28 -30.95 13.95
N SER A 253 -5.37 -30.72 15.26
CA SER A 253 -5.52 -31.80 16.24
C SER A 253 -6.87 -32.50 16.09
N LEU A 254 -7.95 -31.74 15.84
CA LEU A 254 -9.26 -32.32 15.51
C LEU A 254 -9.27 -33.01 14.15
N ALA A 255 -8.62 -32.44 13.13
CA ALA A 255 -8.53 -33.06 11.81
C ALA A 255 -7.77 -34.41 11.83
N ALA A 256 -6.82 -34.57 12.75
CA ALA A 256 -6.08 -35.82 12.97
C ALA A 256 -6.79 -36.81 13.93
N SER A 257 -8.00 -36.47 14.39
CA SER A 257 -8.81 -37.30 15.29
C SER A 257 -9.77 -38.19 14.51
N ASP A 258 -10.33 -39.21 15.19
CA ASP A 258 -11.42 -40.01 14.67
C ASP A 258 -12.66 -39.14 14.36
N ALA A 259 -13.27 -39.33 13.18
CA ALA A 259 -14.31 -38.44 12.68
C ALA A 259 -15.61 -38.51 13.48
N ASP A 260 -15.97 -39.70 13.98
CA ASP A 260 -17.14 -39.93 14.81
C ASP A 260 -16.90 -39.37 16.22
N ALA A 261 -15.69 -39.54 16.75
CA ALA A 261 -15.29 -38.92 18.02
C ALA A 261 -15.40 -37.38 17.98
N VAL A 262 -14.97 -36.75 16.88
CA VAL A 262 -15.12 -35.29 16.69
C VAL A 262 -16.59 -34.89 16.56
N ALA A 263 -17.42 -35.72 15.91
CA ALA A 263 -18.86 -35.47 15.81
C ALA A 263 -19.51 -35.51 17.20
N THR A 264 -19.22 -36.52 18.01
CA THR A 264 -19.70 -36.64 19.39
C THR A 264 -19.25 -35.48 20.26
N LEU A 265 -17.96 -35.12 20.21
CA LEU A 265 -17.41 -33.98 20.95
C LEU A 265 -18.13 -32.67 20.58
N ALA A 266 -18.27 -32.40 19.28
CA ALA A 266 -18.91 -31.20 18.79
C ALA A 266 -20.40 -31.16 19.16
N ALA A 267 -21.12 -32.28 19.09
CA ALA A 267 -22.52 -32.38 19.49
C ALA A 267 -22.72 -32.15 21.00
N GLY A 268 -21.81 -32.66 21.83
CA GLY A 268 -21.86 -32.50 23.28
C GLY A 268 -21.46 -31.11 23.81
N CYS A 269 -20.83 -30.27 23.00
CA CYS A 269 -20.50 -28.89 23.37
C CYS A 269 -21.68 -27.94 23.05
N SER A 270 -22.08 -27.11 24.02
CA SER A 270 -23.16 -26.14 23.81
C SER A 270 -22.68 -24.86 23.13
N HIS A 271 -21.39 -24.51 23.31
CA HIS A 271 -20.78 -23.32 22.75
C HIS A 271 -19.47 -23.64 22.03
N LEU A 272 -19.19 -22.87 20.98
CA LEU A 272 -17.89 -22.83 20.33
C LEU A 272 -17.30 -21.43 20.46
N PHE A 273 -16.14 -21.31 21.09
CA PHE A 273 -15.35 -20.09 21.10
C PHE A 273 -14.20 -20.22 20.10
N VAL A 274 -14.04 -19.22 19.25
CA VAL A 274 -12.99 -19.17 18.23
C VAL A 274 -12.12 -17.96 18.49
N ASP A 275 -10.87 -18.17 18.85
CA ASP A 275 -9.88 -17.10 18.91
C ASP A 275 -9.17 -16.94 17.56
N GLU A 276 -8.79 -15.71 17.23
CA GLU A 276 -8.22 -15.32 15.94
C GLU A 276 -9.13 -15.76 14.77
N ALA A 277 -10.41 -15.42 14.86
CA ALA A 277 -11.44 -15.88 13.94
C ALA A 277 -11.23 -15.47 12.47
N HIS A 278 -10.29 -14.58 12.17
CA HIS A 278 -9.87 -14.32 10.80
C HIS A 278 -9.28 -15.57 10.07
N HIS A 279 -8.90 -16.63 10.81
CA HIS A 279 -8.51 -17.94 10.24
C HIS A 279 -9.70 -18.85 9.89
N ILE A 280 -10.94 -18.51 10.30
CA ILE A 280 -12.09 -19.43 10.25
C ILE A 280 -12.49 -19.88 8.83
N THR A 281 -12.04 -19.14 7.81
CA THR A 281 -12.26 -19.46 6.41
C THR A 281 -11.41 -20.63 5.92
N ALA A 282 -10.31 -20.97 6.60
CA ALA A 282 -9.50 -22.13 6.27
C ALA A 282 -10.32 -23.41 6.43
N ARG A 283 -10.14 -24.37 5.51
CA ARG A 283 -10.95 -25.60 5.42
C ARG A 283 -11.04 -26.36 6.75
N THR A 284 -9.94 -26.42 7.50
CA THR A 284 -9.84 -27.10 8.79
C THR A 284 -10.56 -26.38 9.93
N TRP A 285 -10.66 -25.05 9.90
CA TRP A 285 -11.44 -24.30 10.89
C TRP A 285 -12.92 -24.35 10.57
N ARG A 286 -13.25 -24.12 9.29
CA ARG A 286 -14.62 -24.14 8.78
C ARG A 286 -15.29 -25.48 9.05
N SER A 287 -14.59 -26.59 8.85
CA SER A 287 -15.13 -27.94 9.09
C SER A 287 -15.50 -28.20 10.55
N VAL A 288 -14.87 -27.52 11.51
CA VAL A 288 -15.24 -27.60 12.93
C VAL A 288 -16.40 -26.67 13.23
N ARG A 289 -16.34 -25.41 12.76
CA ARG A 289 -17.41 -24.43 12.95
C ARG A 289 -18.74 -24.89 12.37
N ASP A 290 -18.75 -25.45 11.16
CA ASP A 290 -19.99 -25.87 10.48
C ASP A 290 -20.72 -26.96 11.26
N ARG A 291 -20.01 -27.74 12.09
CA ARG A 291 -20.65 -28.69 13.02
C ARG A 291 -21.50 -27.99 14.08
N PHE A 292 -21.25 -26.70 14.35
CA PHE A 292 -22.02 -25.85 15.27
C PHE A 292 -23.05 -24.97 14.57
N SER A 293 -23.43 -25.28 13.32
CA SER A 293 -24.48 -24.54 12.60
C SER A 293 -25.78 -24.45 13.43
N GLY A 294 -26.35 -23.26 13.51
CA GLY A 294 -27.54 -22.94 14.33
C GLY A 294 -27.31 -22.87 15.84
N ARG A 295 -26.10 -23.19 16.33
CA ARG A 295 -25.74 -23.16 17.76
C ARG A 295 -24.93 -21.92 18.11
N LYS A 296 -24.67 -21.71 19.41
CA LYS A 296 -24.00 -20.51 19.92
C LYS A 296 -22.49 -20.53 19.63
N VAL A 297 -22.09 -19.83 18.57
CA VAL A 297 -20.68 -19.65 18.17
C VAL A 297 -20.26 -18.22 18.49
N ILE A 298 -19.17 -18.04 19.25
CA ILE A 298 -18.56 -16.74 19.54
C ILE A 298 -17.17 -16.68 18.92
N GLN A 299 -16.96 -15.69 18.07
CA GLN A 299 -15.73 -15.47 17.35
C GLN A 299 -15.06 -14.20 17.86
N PHE A 300 -13.78 -14.27 18.18
CA PHE A 300 -12.99 -13.12 18.62
C PHE A 300 -11.87 -12.85 17.62
N THR A 301 -11.75 -11.61 17.16
CA THR A 301 -10.69 -11.18 16.23
C THR A 301 -10.29 -9.72 16.47
N ALA A 302 -9.06 -9.35 16.12
CA ALA A 302 -8.64 -7.94 16.04
C ALA A 302 -8.87 -7.35 14.64
N THR A 303 -8.98 -8.20 13.62
CA THR A 303 -9.16 -7.81 12.22
C THR A 303 -10.49 -8.36 11.69
N PRO A 304 -11.48 -7.49 11.37
CA PRO A 304 -12.76 -7.91 10.82
C PRO A 304 -12.70 -8.22 9.31
N PHE A 305 -11.58 -7.89 8.66
CA PHE A 305 -11.32 -8.11 7.24
C PHE A 305 -10.23 -9.17 7.06
N ARG A 306 -10.32 -9.91 5.95
CA ARG A 306 -9.42 -10.99 5.55
C ARG A 306 -8.16 -10.42 4.89
N ARG A 307 -7.19 -11.32 4.63
CA ARG A 307 -5.97 -11.03 3.84
C ARG A 307 -6.23 -10.69 2.36
N ASP A 308 -7.47 -10.85 1.90
CA ASP A 308 -7.97 -10.53 0.56
C ASP A 308 -9.17 -9.56 0.61
N ASP A 309 -9.23 -8.72 1.65
CA ASP A 309 -10.22 -7.65 1.86
C ASP A 309 -11.69 -8.08 2.03
N GLN A 310 -11.98 -9.37 2.04
CA GLN A 310 -13.32 -9.89 2.32
C GLN A 310 -13.61 -9.91 3.84
N ARG A 311 -14.87 -9.75 4.27
CA ARG A 311 -15.23 -9.77 5.70
C ARG A 311 -15.07 -11.17 6.33
N VAL A 312 -14.76 -11.22 7.63
CA VAL A 312 -14.81 -12.45 8.44
C VAL A 312 -16.27 -12.93 8.54
N ASP A 313 -16.48 -14.24 8.46
CA ASP A 313 -17.82 -14.87 8.45
C ASP A 313 -18.54 -14.74 9.81
N GLY A 314 -19.86 -14.57 9.80
CA GLY A 314 -20.70 -14.29 10.96
C GLY A 314 -21.12 -12.83 11.11
N LYS A 315 -22.06 -12.56 12.02
CA LYS A 315 -22.58 -11.22 12.30
C LYS A 315 -21.65 -10.50 13.26
N ILE A 316 -21.09 -9.36 12.84
CA ILE A 316 -20.33 -8.49 13.74
C ILE A 316 -21.32 -7.85 14.73
N ILE A 317 -21.32 -8.35 15.96
CA ILE A 317 -22.23 -7.89 17.03
C ILE A 317 -21.62 -6.77 17.87
N PHE A 318 -20.29 -6.66 17.88
CA PHE A 318 -19.55 -5.62 18.58
C PHE A 318 -18.25 -5.34 17.85
N ASN A 319 -17.96 -4.07 17.61
CA ASN A 319 -16.73 -3.63 16.96
C ASN A 319 -16.16 -2.42 17.71
N TYR A 320 -15.08 -2.64 18.46
CA TYR A 320 -14.34 -1.57 19.11
C TYR A 320 -13.20 -1.14 18.17
N LYS A 321 -13.22 0.09 17.67
CA LYS A 321 -12.22 0.53 16.68
C LYS A 321 -10.87 0.80 17.35
N LEU A 322 -9.79 0.79 16.56
CA LEU A 322 -8.46 1.14 17.06
C LEU A 322 -8.43 2.59 17.60
N GLY A 323 -9.09 3.53 16.93
CA GLY A 323 -9.26 4.91 17.41
C GLY A 323 -9.92 5.02 18.77
N ASP A 324 -10.97 4.24 19.01
CA ASP A 324 -11.65 4.20 20.31
C ASP A 324 -10.71 3.71 21.42
N ALA A 325 -9.83 2.76 21.09
CA ALA A 325 -8.82 2.28 22.01
C ALA A 325 -7.70 3.29 22.26
N GLN A 326 -7.34 4.12 21.27
CA GLN A 326 -6.40 5.22 21.44
C GLN A 326 -6.99 6.34 22.30
N ARG A 327 -8.23 6.76 22.03
CA ARG A 327 -8.92 7.79 22.83
C ARG A 327 -9.09 7.37 24.29
N ALA A 328 -9.22 6.07 24.54
CA ALA A 328 -9.26 5.47 25.88
C ALA A 328 -7.87 5.19 26.48
N ASP A 329 -6.77 5.64 25.86
CA ASP A 329 -5.38 5.48 26.32
C ASP A 329 -4.95 3.99 26.51
N TYR A 330 -5.51 3.08 25.71
CA TYR A 330 -5.13 1.67 25.73
C TYR A 330 -3.87 1.36 24.90
N TYR A 331 -3.38 2.33 24.11
CA TYR A 331 -2.21 2.22 23.24
C TYR A 331 -1.24 3.40 23.46
N LYS A 332 0.07 3.12 23.54
CA LYS A 332 1.15 4.11 23.41
C LYS A 332 1.44 4.46 21.93
N LYS A 333 2.11 5.59 21.71
CA LYS A 333 2.48 6.09 20.37
C LYS A 333 3.52 5.19 19.71
N ILE A 334 3.50 5.16 18.38
CA ILE A 334 4.46 4.47 17.53
C ILE A 334 5.26 5.52 16.74
N ASN A 335 6.56 5.59 16.97
CA ASN A 335 7.47 6.42 16.19
C ASN A 335 7.83 5.65 14.91
N LEU A 336 7.47 6.19 13.74
CA LEU A 336 7.88 5.65 12.45
C LEU A 336 9.13 6.40 11.97
N ARG A 337 10.26 5.69 11.96
CA ARG A 337 11.52 6.16 11.37
C ARG A 337 11.66 5.58 9.97
N THR A 338 11.69 6.45 8.98
CA THR A 338 11.83 6.06 7.58
C THR A 338 13.29 6.14 7.14
N VAL A 339 13.73 5.18 6.34
CA VAL A 339 15.03 5.18 5.65
C VAL A 339 14.75 5.29 4.15
N GLU A 340 15.55 6.02 3.41
CA GLU A 340 15.41 6.15 1.96
C GLU A 340 16.69 5.66 1.27
N GLU A 341 16.82 4.33 1.18
CA GLU A 341 17.98 3.70 0.56
C GLU A 341 17.57 3.02 -0.75
N TYR A 342 18.19 3.44 -1.84
CA TYR A 342 17.94 2.93 -3.19
C TYR A 342 18.92 1.80 -3.57
N GLY A 343 18.54 0.94 -4.50
CA GLY A 343 19.45 -0.04 -5.11
C GLY A 343 19.28 -1.47 -4.58
N ASP A 344 20.39 -2.19 -4.39
CA ASP A 344 20.31 -3.63 -4.09
C ASP A 344 19.80 -3.94 -2.68
N GLN A 345 19.27 -5.15 -2.51
CA GLN A 345 18.67 -5.61 -1.26
C GLN A 345 19.63 -5.52 -0.06
N LYS A 346 20.94 -5.71 -0.28
CA LYS A 346 21.92 -5.70 0.80
C LYS A 346 22.14 -4.29 1.32
N ALA A 347 22.27 -3.30 0.44
CA ALA A 347 22.38 -1.89 0.83
C ALA A 347 21.14 -1.47 1.65
N ARG A 348 19.95 -1.81 1.15
CA ARG A 348 18.67 -1.56 1.82
C ARG A 348 18.60 -2.21 3.20
N ASP A 349 18.99 -3.48 3.31
CA ASP A 349 19.01 -4.21 4.58
C ASP A 349 20.01 -3.59 5.57
N GLU A 350 21.19 -3.16 5.12
CA GLU A 350 22.16 -2.48 5.99
C GLU A 350 21.64 -1.13 6.50
N ALA A 351 21.00 -0.33 5.66
CA ALA A 351 20.46 0.96 6.04
C ALA A 351 19.34 0.84 7.11
N VAL A 352 18.41 -0.10 6.90
CA VAL A 352 17.36 -0.42 7.90
C VAL A 352 17.98 -0.92 9.21
N ALA A 353 18.96 -1.82 9.15
CA ALA A 353 19.61 -2.35 10.34
C ALA A 353 20.33 -1.27 11.14
N ARG A 354 21.05 -0.35 10.47
CA ARG A 354 21.75 0.77 11.13
C ARG A 354 20.78 1.69 11.86
N ALA A 355 19.72 2.14 11.18
CA ALA A 355 18.72 3.02 11.78
C ALA A 355 18.00 2.38 12.97
N ALA A 356 17.74 1.07 12.91
CA ALA A 356 17.13 0.31 14.00
C ALA A 356 18.07 0.09 15.19
N ILE A 357 19.35 -0.25 14.94
CA ILE A 357 20.37 -0.42 15.98
C ILE A 357 20.64 0.91 16.68
N GLU A 358 20.71 2.02 15.95
CA GLU A 358 20.88 3.34 16.53
C GLU A 358 19.73 3.70 17.48
N ALA A 359 18.49 3.47 17.04
CA ALA A 359 17.32 3.65 17.90
C ALA A 359 17.36 2.74 19.14
N LEU A 360 17.79 1.48 19.01
CA LEU A 360 17.96 0.57 20.16
C LEU A 360 19.05 1.05 21.13
N ARG A 361 20.19 1.52 20.62
CA ARG A 361 21.29 2.07 21.43
C ARG A 361 20.84 3.30 22.20
N ARG A 362 20.12 4.22 21.56
CA ARG A 362 19.53 5.40 22.21
C ARG A 362 18.60 4.98 23.35
N ASP A 363 17.66 4.08 23.07
CA ASP A 363 16.65 3.66 24.05
C ASP A 363 17.30 2.94 25.26
N VAL A 364 18.25 2.03 25.03
CA VAL A 364 18.92 1.26 26.10
C VAL A 364 19.98 2.07 26.85
N ASN A 365 20.84 2.79 26.13
CA ASN A 365 22.02 3.42 26.72
C ASN A 365 21.73 4.82 27.27
N GLU A 366 20.93 5.61 26.57
CA GLU A 366 20.64 7.00 26.92
C GLU A 366 19.38 7.10 27.77
N GLN A 367 18.28 6.48 27.31
CA GLN A 367 16.98 6.56 27.99
C GLN A 367 16.80 5.52 29.11
N LYS A 368 17.75 4.57 29.24
CA LYS A 368 17.72 3.47 30.21
C LYS A 368 16.43 2.63 30.12
N LEU A 369 15.84 2.57 28.94
CA LEU A 369 14.66 1.77 28.67
C LEU A 369 15.03 0.32 28.41
N ASP A 370 14.08 -0.53 28.73
CA ASP A 370 14.29 -1.96 28.69
C ASP A 370 13.85 -2.58 27.36
N HIS A 371 14.29 -1.98 26.27
CA HIS A 371 13.82 -2.32 24.94
C HIS A 371 14.54 -3.54 24.35
N ILE A 372 13.78 -4.29 23.57
CA ILE A 372 14.22 -5.40 22.73
C ILE A 372 13.75 -5.12 21.30
N MET A 373 14.61 -5.43 20.34
CA MET A 373 14.37 -5.22 18.93
C MET A 373 14.02 -6.52 18.23
N MET A 374 13.04 -6.45 17.34
CA MET A 374 12.73 -7.49 16.37
C MET A 374 13.12 -7.05 14.97
N ALA A 375 13.95 -7.84 14.29
CA ALA A 375 14.16 -7.72 12.86
C ALA A 375 13.30 -8.75 12.12
N ARG A 376 12.38 -8.27 11.29
CA ARG A 376 11.41 -9.12 10.59
C ARG A 376 11.71 -9.21 9.10
N THR A 377 11.60 -10.42 8.57
CA THR A 377 11.85 -10.75 7.17
C THR A 377 10.89 -11.85 6.68
N GLU A 378 10.74 -11.98 5.36
CA GLU A 378 9.79 -12.91 4.74
C GLU A 378 10.26 -14.36 4.67
N THR A 379 11.58 -14.61 4.59
CA THR A 379 12.11 -15.94 4.33
C THR A 379 13.26 -16.30 5.27
N GLN A 380 13.43 -17.60 5.52
CA GLN A 380 14.48 -18.11 6.41
C GLN A 380 15.88 -17.80 5.88
N ALA A 381 16.08 -17.91 4.56
CA ALA A 381 17.33 -17.55 3.92
C ALA A 381 17.69 -16.07 4.16
N ARG A 382 16.70 -15.18 4.13
CA ARG A 382 16.91 -13.76 4.47
C ARG A 382 17.20 -13.57 5.95
N ALA A 383 16.50 -14.27 6.86
CA ALA A 383 16.82 -14.21 8.29
C ALA A 383 18.26 -14.62 8.60
N ASP A 384 18.78 -15.64 7.91
CA ASP A 384 20.18 -16.05 8.04
C ASP A 384 21.16 -14.99 7.49
N ALA A 385 20.81 -14.30 6.39
CA ALA A 385 21.61 -13.20 5.87
C ALA A 385 21.59 -11.98 6.81
N LEU A 386 20.43 -11.61 7.34
CA LEU A 386 20.25 -10.50 8.27
C LEU A 386 20.97 -10.75 9.59
N ALA A 387 20.95 -11.98 10.11
CA ALA A 387 21.66 -12.31 11.34
C ALA A 387 23.15 -11.98 11.23
N LYS A 388 23.79 -12.24 10.09
CA LYS A 388 25.19 -11.84 9.85
C LYS A 388 25.39 -10.32 9.88
N ILE A 389 24.40 -9.55 9.42
CA ILE A 389 24.43 -8.08 9.47
C ILE A 389 24.33 -7.62 10.93
N TYR A 390 23.35 -8.11 11.68
CA TYR A 390 23.15 -7.71 13.08
C TYR A 390 24.28 -8.17 14.01
N GLU A 391 24.81 -9.38 13.84
CA GLU A 391 25.97 -9.89 14.58
C GLU A 391 27.22 -9.03 14.34
N ARG A 392 27.39 -8.52 13.11
CA ARG A 392 28.49 -7.61 12.77
C ARG A 392 28.30 -6.19 13.30
N LEU A 393 27.08 -5.64 13.17
CA LEU A 393 26.80 -4.24 13.48
C LEU A 393 26.54 -3.98 14.97
N ALA A 394 26.00 -4.96 15.68
CA ALA A 394 25.65 -4.85 17.10
C ALA A 394 25.86 -6.16 17.89
N PRO A 395 27.10 -6.69 17.96
CA PRO A 395 27.41 -7.89 18.74
C PRO A 395 27.06 -7.74 20.23
N GLU A 396 27.08 -6.52 20.77
CA GLU A 396 26.76 -6.21 22.17
C GLU A 396 25.33 -6.58 22.59
N PHE A 397 24.41 -6.74 21.64
CA PHE A 397 23.02 -7.10 21.91
C PHE A 397 22.71 -8.59 21.69
N ALA A 398 23.74 -9.40 21.43
CA ALA A 398 23.66 -10.85 21.25
C ALA A 398 22.47 -11.31 20.38
N PRO A 399 22.45 -11.01 19.07
CA PRO A 399 21.31 -11.33 18.20
C PRO A 399 20.98 -12.83 18.15
N VAL A 400 19.69 -13.17 18.18
CA VAL A 400 19.21 -14.57 18.08
C VAL A 400 18.20 -14.74 16.94
N LYS A 401 18.00 -15.98 16.48
CA LYS A 401 17.10 -16.33 15.38
C LYS A 401 15.93 -17.19 15.84
N VAL A 402 14.73 -16.92 15.33
CA VAL A 402 13.51 -17.71 15.59
C VAL A 402 12.67 -17.86 14.31
N TYR A 403 12.50 -19.09 13.80
CA TYR A 403 11.64 -19.42 12.66
C TYR A 403 11.22 -20.90 12.66
N SER A 404 10.22 -21.28 11.86
CA SER A 404 9.50 -22.58 11.95
C SER A 404 10.35 -23.82 11.72
N ASP A 405 11.26 -23.80 10.75
CA ASP A 405 12.04 -24.99 10.36
C ASP A 405 13.34 -25.14 11.17
N ARG A 406 13.50 -24.33 12.21
CA ARG A 406 14.60 -24.43 13.17
C ARG A 406 14.24 -25.44 14.26
N PRO A 407 15.17 -26.31 14.72
CA PRO A 407 14.87 -27.29 15.77
C PRO A 407 14.26 -26.64 17.02
N ASP A 408 13.19 -27.24 17.56
CA ASP A 408 12.47 -26.72 18.74
C ASP A 408 13.36 -26.48 19.95
N SER A 409 14.43 -27.26 20.13
CA SER A 409 15.44 -27.04 21.17
C SER A 409 16.15 -25.69 21.00
N GLN A 410 16.50 -25.32 19.77
CA GLN A 410 17.19 -24.08 19.45
C GLN A 410 16.25 -22.88 19.55
N ASN A 411 15.00 -23.00 19.07
CA ASN A 411 13.99 -21.96 19.24
C ASN A 411 13.71 -21.71 20.74
N ARG A 412 13.58 -22.77 21.56
CA ARG A 412 13.43 -22.63 23.01
C ARG A 412 14.64 -21.96 23.67
N ALA A 413 15.86 -22.29 23.26
CA ALA A 413 17.06 -21.64 23.78
C ALA A 413 17.12 -20.15 23.41
N ALA A 414 16.79 -19.78 22.17
CA ALA A 414 16.72 -18.38 21.74
C ALA A 414 15.65 -17.59 22.53
N LEU A 415 14.47 -18.17 22.73
CA LEU A 415 13.41 -17.58 23.55
C LEU A 415 13.81 -17.44 25.02
N ALA A 416 14.57 -18.40 25.56
CA ALA A 416 15.12 -18.31 26.91
C ALA A 416 16.17 -17.19 27.03
N ALA A 417 17.03 -17.02 26.02
CA ALA A 417 18.01 -15.94 25.98
C ALA A 417 17.39 -14.55 25.89
N LEU A 418 16.24 -14.39 25.22
CA LEU A 418 15.45 -13.15 25.22
C LEU A 418 14.80 -12.86 26.58
N ARG A 419 14.43 -13.92 27.32
CA ARG A 419 13.83 -13.80 28.66
C ARG A 419 14.86 -13.57 29.76
N ASP A 420 16.14 -13.89 29.53
CA ASP A 420 17.21 -13.61 30.47
C ASP A 420 17.48 -12.10 30.52
N ARG A 421 17.29 -11.51 31.71
CA ARG A 421 17.41 -10.07 31.93
C ARG A 421 18.72 -9.66 32.60
N LYS A 422 19.69 -10.57 32.72
CA LYS A 422 21.07 -10.27 33.13
C LYS A 422 21.82 -9.56 31.99
N ASN A 423 22.99 -8.97 32.27
CA ASN A 423 23.85 -8.27 31.29
C ASN A 423 24.30 -9.13 30.08
N THR A 424 23.95 -10.42 30.04
CA THR A 424 24.28 -11.39 28.98
C THR A 424 23.07 -11.81 28.14
N GLY A 425 21.88 -11.26 28.41
CA GLY A 425 20.65 -11.57 27.69
C GLY A 425 20.60 -10.98 26.28
N SER A 426 19.87 -11.64 25.37
CA SER A 426 19.69 -11.15 24.00
C SER A 426 18.71 -9.98 23.96
N ARG A 427 19.04 -8.93 23.19
CA ARG A 427 18.14 -7.79 22.91
C ARG A 427 17.71 -7.68 21.46
N ILE A 428 18.17 -8.57 20.58
CA ILE A 428 17.81 -8.58 19.16
C ILE A 428 17.31 -9.96 18.76
N VAL A 429 16.13 -10.02 18.15
CA VAL A 429 15.61 -11.25 17.54
C VAL A 429 15.31 -11.08 16.07
N ILE A 430 15.87 -11.95 15.24
CA ILE A 430 15.57 -12.04 13.81
C ILE A 430 14.52 -13.14 13.62
N CYS A 431 13.38 -12.83 13.01
CA CYS A 431 12.28 -13.79 12.86
C CYS A 431 11.59 -13.81 11.50
N VAL A 432 11.02 -14.98 11.18
CA VAL A 432 10.20 -15.26 9.98
C VAL A 432 8.93 -15.95 10.39
N ASN A 433 7.77 -15.31 10.20
CA ASN A 433 6.44 -15.86 10.50
C ASN A 433 6.28 -16.47 11.90
N MET A 434 7.22 -16.20 12.80
CA MET A 434 7.33 -16.69 14.16
C MET A 434 7.49 -15.49 15.08
N LEU A 435 7.07 -15.64 16.34
CA LEU A 435 6.81 -14.54 17.27
C LEU A 435 5.58 -13.70 16.93
N GLY A 436 4.74 -14.08 15.96
CA GLY A 436 3.49 -13.37 15.63
C GLY A 436 2.35 -13.56 16.64
N GLU A 437 1.13 -13.82 16.14
CA GLU A 437 -0.06 -14.06 16.97
C GLU A 437 0.21 -15.09 18.09
N GLY A 438 -0.06 -14.70 19.34
CA GLY A 438 0.11 -15.55 20.53
C GLY A 438 1.44 -15.43 21.29
N PHE A 439 2.45 -14.68 20.81
CA PHE A 439 3.66 -14.37 21.60
C PHE A 439 3.48 -13.07 22.40
N ASP A 440 3.60 -13.13 23.73
CA ASP A 440 3.40 -11.98 24.63
C ASP A 440 4.71 -11.56 25.30
N PHE A 441 5.22 -10.38 24.93
CA PHE A 441 6.50 -9.86 25.42
C PHE A 441 6.51 -8.32 25.43
N SER A 442 6.31 -7.70 26.59
CA SER A 442 6.07 -6.25 26.71
C SER A 442 7.29 -5.39 26.38
N GLN A 443 8.49 -5.95 26.43
CA GLN A 443 9.76 -5.24 26.19
C GLN A 443 10.15 -5.10 24.71
N LEU A 444 9.49 -5.80 23.80
CA LEU A 444 9.82 -5.77 22.38
C LEU A 444 9.31 -4.44 21.77
N LYS A 445 9.99 -3.33 21.99
CA LYS A 445 9.52 -1.98 21.65
C LYS A 445 10.04 -1.46 20.32
N LEU A 446 10.97 -2.16 19.69
CA LEU A 446 11.57 -1.75 18.42
C LEU A 446 11.37 -2.80 17.33
N ALA A 447 10.91 -2.40 16.16
CA ALA A 447 10.74 -3.27 15.01
C ALA A 447 11.47 -2.75 13.77
N ALA A 448 12.38 -3.55 13.23
CA ALA A 448 13.02 -3.32 11.93
C ALA A 448 12.33 -4.16 10.86
N LEU A 449 11.69 -3.51 9.89
CA LEU A 449 10.97 -4.15 8.80
C LEU A 449 11.85 -4.19 7.55
N HIS A 450 12.55 -5.31 7.34
CA HIS A 450 13.44 -5.51 6.18
C HIS A 450 12.69 -5.90 4.92
N ASP A 451 11.58 -6.61 5.10
CA ASP A 451 10.66 -6.96 4.03
C ASP A 451 9.26 -6.49 4.37
N THR A 452 8.56 -6.02 3.36
CA THR A 452 7.18 -5.63 3.53
C THR A 452 6.31 -6.89 3.50
N HIS A 453 5.90 -7.38 4.67
CA HIS A 453 4.98 -8.52 4.75
C HIS A 453 3.65 -8.21 4.05
N LYS A 454 2.86 -9.24 3.75
CA LYS A 454 1.59 -9.10 2.99
C LYS A 454 0.52 -8.22 3.69
N SER A 455 0.68 -7.90 4.97
CA SER A 455 -0.14 -6.89 5.67
C SER A 455 0.70 -6.09 6.69
N LEU A 456 0.87 -4.80 6.41
CA LEU A 456 1.49 -3.85 7.34
C LEU A 456 0.59 -3.61 8.56
N ALA A 457 -0.73 -3.64 8.41
CA ALA A 457 -1.70 -3.54 9.50
C ALA A 457 -1.53 -4.67 10.52
N ILE A 458 -1.39 -5.93 10.09
CA ILE A 458 -1.09 -7.06 10.99
C ILE A 458 0.27 -6.87 11.67
N THR A 459 1.25 -6.34 10.94
CA THR A 459 2.59 -6.06 11.49
C THR A 459 2.56 -4.94 12.53
N LEU A 460 1.77 -3.88 12.31
CA LEU A 460 1.59 -2.77 13.23
C LEU A 460 0.65 -3.09 14.39
N GLN A 461 -0.36 -3.94 14.22
CA GLN A 461 -1.18 -4.47 15.33
C GLN A 461 -0.39 -5.44 16.20
N PHE A 462 0.53 -6.19 15.58
CA PHE A 462 1.53 -6.96 16.28
C PHE A 462 2.50 -6.03 17.03
N ILE A 463 2.95 -4.94 16.40
CA ILE A 463 3.77 -3.91 17.07
C ILE A 463 2.97 -3.19 18.18
N GLY A 464 1.67 -3.01 18.00
CA GLY A 464 0.73 -2.47 18.97
C GLY A 464 0.50 -3.39 20.16
N ARG A 465 0.87 -4.68 20.08
CA ARG A 465 0.96 -5.54 21.28
C ARG A 465 2.05 -5.04 22.24
N PHE A 466 3.02 -4.28 21.74
CA PHE A 466 4.12 -3.73 22.52
C PHE A 466 3.81 -2.36 23.09
N THR A 467 2.80 -1.66 22.61
CA THR A 467 2.42 -0.33 23.13
C THR A 467 1.48 -0.40 24.34
N ARG A 468 1.30 -1.57 24.97
CA ARG A 468 0.45 -1.72 26.16
C ARG A 468 0.97 -0.91 27.35
N LYS A 469 0.04 -0.31 28.11
CA LYS A 469 0.27 0.09 29.51
C LYS A 469 0.45 -1.18 30.35
N GLY A 470 1.69 -1.59 30.60
CA GLY A 470 2.01 -2.69 31.49
C GLY A 470 1.89 -2.29 32.97
N PRO A 471 2.01 -3.23 33.92
CA PRO A 471 2.11 -2.90 35.36
C PRO A 471 3.36 -2.08 35.71
N LYS A 472 4.34 -1.98 34.80
CA LYS A 472 5.42 -0.98 34.78
C LYS A 472 5.48 -0.38 33.38
N ASP A 473 5.61 0.94 33.30
CA ASP A 473 5.77 1.64 32.02
C ASP A 473 7.13 1.28 31.38
N VAL A 474 7.11 0.93 30.10
CA VAL A 474 8.25 0.47 29.30
C VAL A 474 8.52 1.39 28.11
N GLY A 475 7.87 2.56 28.00
CA GLY A 475 8.15 3.56 26.95
C GLY A 475 7.39 3.38 25.63
N ASP A 476 7.63 4.28 24.67
CA ASP A 476 7.02 4.29 23.33
C ASP A 476 7.67 3.26 22.39
N ALA A 477 6.94 2.84 21.34
CA ALA A 477 7.47 1.91 20.35
C ALA A 477 8.10 2.65 19.15
N THR A 478 9.10 2.04 18.50
CA THR A 478 9.73 2.57 17.28
C THR A 478 9.71 1.53 16.16
N VAL A 479 9.33 1.94 14.95
CA VAL A 479 9.31 1.12 13.74
C VAL A 479 10.23 1.74 12.70
N VAL A 480 11.12 0.93 12.14
CA VAL A 480 12.05 1.32 11.09
C VAL A 480 11.69 0.60 9.79
N THR A 481 11.50 1.35 8.70
CA THR A 481 11.20 0.80 7.37
C THR A 481 11.87 1.62 6.27
N ASN A 482 12.24 0.97 5.16
CA ASN A 482 12.74 1.66 3.98
C ASN A 482 11.56 2.08 3.08
N ILE A 483 11.41 3.38 2.79
CA ILE A 483 10.34 3.94 1.94
C ILE A 483 10.74 4.11 0.47
N ALA A 484 12.01 3.89 0.11
CA ALA A 484 12.41 3.78 -1.29
C ALA A 484 11.75 2.56 -1.97
N ASP A 485 11.30 1.58 -1.18
CA ASP A 485 10.52 0.44 -1.65
C ASP A 485 9.07 0.85 -1.98
N PRO A 486 8.63 0.77 -3.26
CA PRO A 486 7.25 1.08 -3.64
C PRO A 486 6.20 0.25 -2.88
N ASP A 487 6.52 -0.99 -2.52
CA ASP A 487 5.59 -1.85 -1.79
C ASP A 487 5.45 -1.40 -0.33
N ALA A 488 6.49 -0.82 0.27
CA ALA A 488 6.44 -0.24 1.62
C ALA A 488 5.57 1.01 1.64
N GLU A 489 5.79 1.90 0.68
CA GLU A 489 5.02 3.13 0.50
C GLU A 489 3.53 2.84 0.26
N LYS A 490 3.21 1.91 -0.64
CA LYS A 490 1.83 1.50 -0.92
C LYS A 490 1.14 0.90 0.29
N LYS A 491 1.84 0.09 1.09
CA LYS A 491 1.28 -0.53 2.31
C LYS A 491 1.10 0.49 3.43
N LEU A 492 1.99 1.47 3.55
CA LEU A 492 1.80 2.63 4.43
C LEU A 492 0.57 3.43 4.01
N ALA A 493 0.42 3.74 2.72
CA ALA A 493 -0.76 4.43 2.19
C ALA A 493 -2.06 3.64 2.43
N ALA A 494 -2.05 2.33 2.22
CA ALA A 494 -3.18 1.44 2.51
C ALA A 494 -3.55 1.45 4.00
N LEU A 495 -2.56 1.51 4.90
CA LEU A 495 -2.81 1.62 6.33
C LEU A 495 -3.54 2.92 6.67
N TYR A 496 -3.10 4.06 6.13
CA TYR A 496 -3.79 5.34 6.30
C TYR A 496 -5.21 5.32 5.68
N ALA A 497 -5.46 4.44 4.69
CA ALA A 497 -6.77 4.29 4.07
C ALA A 497 -7.76 3.48 4.94
N GLU A 498 -7.26 2.65 5.87
CA GLU A 498 -8.11 1.89 6.79
C GLU A 498 -8.78 2.78 7.86
N GLY A 499 -8.26 3.99 8.12
CA GLY A 499 -8.90 4.99 8.98
C GLY A 499 -7.96 6.12 9.43
N ALA A 500 -8.53 7.29 9.70
CA ALA A 500 -7.83 8.47 10.20
C ALA A 500 -7.06 8.25 11.52
N ASP A 501 -7.49 7.29 12.33
CA ASP A 501 -6.92 6.96 13.64
C ASP A 501 -5.43 6.56 13.59
N TRP A 502 -4.96 6.04 12.46
CA TRP A 502 -3.54 5.73 12.24
C TRP A 502 -2.65 6.97 12.24
N ASP A 503 -3.18 8.13 11.87
CA ASP A 503 -2.45 9.40 11.86
C ASP A 503 -2.06 9.86 13.28
N LEU A 504 -2.82 9.45 14.31
CA LEU A 504 -2.54 9.77 15.71
C LEU A 504 -1.56 8.78 16.36
N LEU A 505 -1.54 7.53 15.86
CA LEU A 505 -0.67 6.46 16.36
C LEU A 505 0.74 6.56 15.78
N ILE A 506 0.86 6.96 14.51
CA ILE A 506 2.12 6.99 13.79
C ILE A 506 2.67 8.41 13.76
N ARG A 507 3.69 8.66 14.57
CA ARG A 507 4.50 9.87 14.45
C ARG A 507 5.60 9.64 13.42
N ARG A 508 5.52 10.29 12.26
CA ARG A 508 6.62 10.27 11.28
C ARG A 508 7.80 11.07 11.83
N LEU A 509 8.96 10.43 11.88
CA LEU A 509 10.25 11.08 12.08
C LEU A 509 11.01 10.91 10.75
N SER A 510 10.91 11.90 9.85
CA SER A 510 11.77 11.94 8.67
C SER A 510 12.96 12.86 8.95
N GLU A 511 14.16 12.33 8.77
CA GLU A 511 15.42 13.09 8.95
C GLU A 511 15.98 13.56 7.60
N GLU A 512 15.58 12.94 6.48
CA GLU A 512 16.07 13.23 5.12
C GLU A 512 14.91 13.66 4.20
N ARG A 513 15.15 14.69 3.37
CA ARG A 513 14.15 15.67 2.92
C ARG A 513 13.77 15.49 1.45
N ILE A 514 12.47 15.52 1.14
CA ILE A 514 11.92 15.75 -0.19
C ILE A 514 10.88 16.87 -0.09
N ASP A 515 11.06 17.94 -0.87
CA ASP A 515 10.24 19.15 -0.83
C ASP A 515 8.74 18.87 -1.01
N ASP A 516 8.37 17.91 -1.85
CA ASP A 516 6.97 17.57 -2.10
C ASP A 516 6.29 16.90 -0.90
N GLU A 517 7.03 16.09 -0.14
CA GLU A 517 6.51 15.47 1.08
C GLU A 517 6.36 16.51 2.20
N LEU A 518 7.30 17.47 2.29
CA LEU A 518 7.18 18.63 3.19
C LEU A 518 5.99 19.52 2.82
N ARG A 519 5.76 19.80 1.54
CA ARG A 519 4.59 20.57 1.07
C ARG A 519 3.28 19.88 1.44
N LEU A 520 3.17 18.58 1.17
CA LEU A 520 1.99 17.82 1.54
C LEU A 520 1.80 17.80 3.06
N GLN A 521 2.87 17.52 3.82
CA GLN A 521 2.81 17.52 5.28
C GLN A 521 2.31 18.86 5.83
N ASN A 522 2.86 19.98 5.35
CA ASN A 522 2.45 21.30 5.79
C ASN A 522 0.96 21.54 5.54
N VAL A 523 0.46 21.27 4.32
CA VAL A 523 -0.96 21.42 3.98
C VAL A 523 -1.84 20.55 4.88
N ILE A 524 -1.44 19.31 5.13
CA ILE A 524 -2.22 18.36 5.95
C ILE A 524 -2.21 18.75 7.42
N GLU A 525 -1.07 19.18 7.97
CA GLU A 525 -0.97 19.63 9.36
C GLU A 525 -1.79 20.89 9.63
N GLN A 526 -1.87 21.83 8.67
CA GLN A 526 -2.77 22.98 8.80
C GLN A 526 -4.24 22.57 8.72
N LEU A 527 -4.63 21.78 7.72
CA LEU A 527 -6.01 21.30 7.55
C LEU A 527 -6.53 20.52 8.76
N LYS A 528 -5.65 19.81 9.49
CA LYS A 528 -6.02 19.06 10.70
C LYS A 528 -6.39 19.91 11.90
N GLN A 529 -6.07 21.21 11.89
CA GLN A 529 -6.32 22.08 13.03
C GLN A 529 -7.82 22.37 13.21
N ASN A 530 -8.58 22.47 12.11
CA ASN A 530 -9.98 22.84 12.12
C ASN A 530 -10.84 21.88 11.29
N GLY A 531 -11.95 21.42 11.87
CA GLY A 531 -12.96 20.59 11.20
C GLY A 531 -12.98 19.12 11.63
N SER A 532 -13.98 18.37 11.14
CA SER A 532 -14.25 16.97 11.50
C SER A 532 -13.68 15.94 10.50
N LEU A 533 -13.31 16.35 9.28
CA LEU A 533 -12.92 15.43 8.22
C LEU A 533 -11.69 14.60 8.59
N ALA A 534 -10.71 15.21 9.25
CA ALA A 534 -9.50 14.51 9.68
C ALA A 534 -9.76 13.43 10.74
N ALA A 535 -10.95 13.40 11.38
CA ALA A 535 -11.35 12.31 12.27
C ALA A 535 -12.05 11.16 11.52
N GLU A 536 -12.60 11.42 10.33
CA GLU A 536 -13.32 10.43 9.53
C GLU A 536 -12.42 9.80 8.45
N LEU A 537 -11.57 10.60 7.80
CA LEU A 537 -10.76 10.21 6.66
C LEU A 537 -9.33 10.73 6.77
N SER A 538 -8.36 9.90 6.38
CA SER A 538 -6.97 10.35 6.27
C SER A 538 -6.81 11.29 5.08
N LEU A 539 -6.48 12.54 5.38
CA LEU A 539 -6.29 13.59 4.36
C LEU A 539 -5.13 13.26 3.39
N TRP A 540 -4.16 12.45 3.84
CA TRP A 540 -3.01 12.01 3.05
C TRP A 540 -3.39 11.20 1.81
N ASN A 541 -4.57 10.58 1.81
CA ASN A 541 -5.05 9.70 0.75
C ASN A 541 -6.04 10.37 -0.20
N LEU A 542 -6.34 11.66 0.00
CA LEU A 542 -7.17 12.39 -0.93
C LEU A 542 -6.42 12.60 -2.25
N ARG A 543 -7.04 12.17 -3.35
CA ARG A 543 -6.49 12.23 -4.71
C ARG A 543 -7.49 12.92 -5.67
N PRO A 544 -7.69 14.24 -5.56
CA PRO A 544 -8.57 14.96 -6.47
C PRO A 544 -8.11 14.83 -7.92
N ALA A 545 -9.06 14.78 -8.86
CA ALA A 545 -8.72 14.96 -10.26
C ALA A 545 -8.23 16.40 -10.48
N ILE A 546 -7.22 16.57 -11.35
CA ILE A 546 -6.64 17.88 -11.66
C ILE A 546 -7.61 18.69 -12.53
N SER A 547 -8.55 19.35 -11.86
CA SER A 547 -9.57 20.22 -12.45
C SER A 547 -10.06 21.27 -11.45
N THR A 548 -10.61 22.37 -11.95
CA THR A 548 -11.27 23.37 -11.11
C THR A 548 -12.23 24.24 -11.92
N GLN A 549 -13.17 24.89 -11.23
CA GLN A 549 -13.86 26.09 -11.68
C GLN A 549 -13.30 27.31 -10.98
N PHE A 550 -12.97 28.34 -11.76
CA PHE A 550 -12.51 29.60 -11.21
C PHE A 550 -13.66 30.60 -11.09
N TYR A 551 -13.66 31.36 -10.01
CA TYR A 551 -14.59 32.44 -9.75
C TYR A 551 -13.81 33.70 -9.38
N ARG A 552 -14.14 34.83 -10.00
CA ARG A 552 -13.66 36.15 -9.57
C ARG A 552 -14.48 36.61 -8.39
N THR A 553 -13.82 37.16 -7.39
CA THR A 553 -14.48 37.65 -6.18
C THR A 553 -13.80 38.92 -5.65
N LYS A 554 -14.63 39.82 -5.12
CA LYS A 554 -14.20 41.00 -4.35
C LYS A 554 -14.41 40.81 -2.85
N CYS A 555 -14.67 39.57 -2.44
CA CYS A 555 -14.84 39.21 -1.05
C CYS A 555 -13.63 39.67 -0.23
N LYS A 556 -13.87 40.28 0.94
CA LYS A 556 -12.81 40.70 1.86
C LYS A 556 -12.47 39.63 2.89
N ASP A 557 -13.46 38.80 3.22
CA ASP A 557 -13.43 37.72 4.20
C ASP A 557 -14.39 36.62 3.73
N TRP A 558 -13.85 35.49 3.27
CA TRP A 558 -14.67 34.35 2.86
C TRP A 558 -15.28 33.62 4.07
N THR A 559 -16.44 33.00 3.87
CA THR A 559 -17.18 32.20 4.85
C THR A 559 -17.24 30.74 4.37
N PRO A 560 -16.11 30.00 4.40
CA PRO A 560 -15.99 28.69 3.78
C PRO A 560 -17.02 27.67 4.27
N LEU A 561 -17.44 27.74 5.54
CA LEU A 561 -18.37 26.78 6.16
C LEU A 561 -19.82 26.92 5.67
N GLU A 562 -20.18 28.03 5.02
CA GLU A 562 -21.52 28.22 4.45
C GLU A 562 -21.80 27.30 3.25
N TYR A 563 -20.78 26.57 2.76
CA TYR A 563 -20.95 25.52 1.75
C TYR A 563 -21.99 24.47 2.18
N ALA A 564 -22.06 24.17 3.48
CA ALA A 564 -22.98 23.17 4.03
C ALA A 564 -24.46 23.56 3.81
N GLY A 565 -24.78 24.87 3.82
CA GLY A 565 -26.13 25.37 3.57
C GLY A 565 -26.61 25.19 2.12
N VAL A 566 -25.72 24.84 1.20
CA VAL A 566 -26.05 24.57 -0.21
C VAL A 566 -26.43 23.11 -0.45
N LEU A 567 -25.98 22.22 0.43
CA LEU A 567 -26.17 20.78 0.34
C LEU A 567 -27.63 20.38 0.64
N PRO A 568 -28.10 19.23 0.14
CA PRO A 568 -29.40 18.67 0.53
C PRO A 568 -29.47 18.41 2.04
N ALA A 569 -30.66 18.52 2.64
CA ALA A 569 -30.86 18.29 4.08
C ALA A 569 -30.54 16.86 4.54
N THR A 570 -30.53 15.90 3.62
CA THR A 570 -30.17 14.49 3.87
C THR A 570 -28.68 14.20 3.70
N ALA A 571 -27.87 15.19 3.30
CA ALA A 571 -26.45 15.01 3.10
C ALA A 571 -25.70 15.15 4.43
N GLU A 572 -24.81 14.19 4.71
CA GLU A 572 -23.83 14.32 5.77
C GLU A 572 -22.55 14.92 5.18
N THR A 573 -21.86 15.78 5.94
CA THR A 573 -20.60 16.37 5.48
C THR A 573 -19.58 16.50 6.59
N TRP A 574 -18.32 16.28 6.22
CA TRP A 574 -17.16 16.48 7.08
C TRP A 574 -16.17 17.37 6.35
N TYR A 575 -15.58 18.34 7.06
CA TYR A 575 -14.63 19.29 6.47
C TYR A 575 -13.32 19.36 7.24
N ALA A 576 -12.27 19.80 6.56
CA ALA A 576 -11.00 20.26 7.10
C ALA A 576 -10.73 21.66 6.53
N LEU A 577 -10.30 22.59 7.39
CA LEU A 577 -10.10 23.99 7.03
C LEU A 577 -8.71 24.45 7.44
N ASP A 578 -8.00 25.05 6.49
CA ASP A 578 -6.75 25.77 6.70
C ASP A 578 -7.03 27.27 6.52
N ASP A 579 -7.06 27.99 7.64
CA ASP A 579 -7.32 29.42 7.67
C ASP A 579 -6.13 30.25 7.16
N LYS A 580 -4.92 29.69 7.19
CA LYS A 580 -3.69 30.39 6.80
C LYS A 580 -3.55 30.45 5.29
N ASP A 581 -3.70 29.31 4.61
CA ASP A 581 -3.64 29.22 3.15
C ASP A 581 -5.02 29.28 2.48
N GLN A 582 -6.07 29.55 3.28
CA GLN A 582 -7.46 29.75 2.85
C GLN A 582 -7.96 28.58 1.99
N LEU A 583 -7.85 27.37 2.54
CA LEU A 583 -8.15 26.12 1.87
C LEU A 583 -9.18 25.32 2.67
N LEU A 584 -10.29 24.98 2.03
CA LEU A 584 -11.34 24.11 2.53
C LEU A 584 -11.28 22.79 1.76
N VAL A 585 -11.31 21.68 2.50
CA VAL A 585 -11.51 20.34 1.95
C VAL A 585 -12.72 19.73 2.63
N ALA A 586 -13.71 19.28 1.88
CA ALA A 586 -14.91 18.66 2.44
C ALA A 586 -15.29 17.39 1.68
N VAL A 587 -15.77 16.39 2.41
CA VAL A 587 -16.41 15.21 1.83
C VAL A 587 -17.89 15.24 2.19
N VAL A 588 -18.72 14.98 1.19
CA VAL A 588 -20.18 14.94 1.30
C VAL A 588 -20.64 13.53 1.03
N ALA A 589 -21.37 12.93 1.97
CA ALA A 589 -22.01 11.64 1.81
C ALA A 589 -23.52 11.86 1.58
N GLN A 590 -24.04 11.29 0.49
CA GLN A 590 -25.44 11.37 0.14
C GLN A 590 -26.00 10.00 -0.21
N THR A 591 -27.16 9.68 0.36
CA THR A 591 -27.91 8.48 0.00
C THR A 591 -28.97 8.84 -1.05
N GLU A 592 -28.99 8.10 -2.17
CA GLU A 592 -29.99 8.22 -3.24
C GLU A 592 -30.59 6.85 -3.59
N GLU A 593 -31.80 6.83 -4.15
CA GLU A 593 -32.41 5.61 -4.67
C GLU A 593 -31.66 5.09 -5.92
N VAL A 594 -31.70 3.77 -6.14
CA VAL A 594 -31.06 3.18 -7.33
C VAL A 594 -31.80 3.57 -8.61
N LYS A 595 -31.07 4.05 -9.63
CA LYS A 595 -31.69 4.55 -10.88
C LYS A 595 -32.30 3.46 -11.78
N TRP A 596 -32.02 2.18 -11.51
CA TRP A 596 -32.43 1.05 -12.35
C TRP A 596 -33.62 0.26 -11.78
N GLY A 597 -34.19 0.66 -10.64
CA GLY A 597 -35.36 0.02 -10.05
C GLY A 597 -35.91 0.78 -8.85
N ASP A 598 -37.13 0.46 -8.43
CA ASP A 598 -37.78 1.09 -7.29
C ASP A 598 -37.84 0.10 -6.11
N TYR A 599 -36.97 0.29 -5.13
CA TYR A 599 -36.85 -0.58 -3.95
C TYR A 599 -36.69 0.27 -2.68
N GLN A 600 -37.50 0.00 -1.66
CA GLN A 600 -37.44 0.74 -0.39
C GLN A 600 -36.15 0.54 0.41
N ASN A 601 -35.43 -0.57 0.17
CA ASN A 601 -34.26 -0.96 0.97
C ASN A 601 -32.96 -1.02 0.16
N VAL A 602 -32.97 -0.54 -1.09
CA VAL A 602 -31.77 -0.54 -1.95
C VAL A 602 -31.46 0.89 -2.36
N VAL A 603 -30.41 1.43 -1.75
CA VAL A 603 -29.96 2.81 -1.96
C VAL A 603 -28.49 2.84 -2.35
N ASN A 604 -28.13 3.78 -3.22
CA ASN A 604 -26.74 4.13 -3.48
C ASN A 604 -26.29 5.13 -2.41
N THR A 605 -25.14 4.86 -1.79
CA THR A 605 -24.44 5.88 -1.00
C THR A 605 -23.29 6.41 -1.84
N LEU A 606 -23.34 7.70 -2.17
CA LEU A 606 -22.36 8.39 -2.98
C LEU A 606 -21.55 9.34 -2.11
N TYR A 607 -20.24 9.40 -2.37
CA TYR A 607 -19.31 10.27 -1.69
C TYR A 607 -18.69 11.24 -2.70
N ASP A 608 -18.86 12.53 -2.46
CA ASP A 608 -18.36 13.61 -3.32
C ASP A 608 -17.31 14.44 -2.56
N LEU A 609 -16.17 14.70 -3.20
CA LEU A 609 -15.10 15.53 -2.65
C LEU A 609 -15.25 16.96 -3.17
N ILE A 610 -15.16 17.92 -2.27
CA ILE A 610 -15.13 19.35 -2.53
C ILE A 610 -13.79 19.88 -2.04
N ILE A 611 -13.11 20.68 -2.87
CA ILE A 611 -11.96 21.46 -2.43
C ILE A 611 -12.19 22.90 -2.88
N ALA A 612 -12.14 23.85 -1.96
CA ALA A 612 -12.27 25.26 -2.26
C ALA A 612 -11.03 26.01 -1.74
N ARG A 613 -10.41 26.81 -2.59
CA ARG A 613 -9.27 27.65 -2.21
C ARG A 613 -9.56 29.09 -2.59
N TRP A 614 -9.41 29.99 -1.64
CA TRP A 614 -9.52 31.42 -1.89
C TRP A 614 -8.12 32.05 -1.87
N GLU A 615 -7.81 32.87 -2.86
CA GLU A 615 -6.55 33.62 -2.91
C GLU A 615 -6.89 35.12 -2.91
N LYS A 616 -6.90 35.69 -1.71
CA LYS A 616 -7.31 37.08 -1.46
C LYS A 616 -6.60 38.09 -2.36
N ASP A 617 -5.28 37.98 -2.50
CA ASP A 617 -4.47 38.94 -3.26
C ASP A 617 -4.75 38.93 -4.76
N LYS A 618 -5.19 37.78 -5.30
CA LYS A 618 -5.55 37.63 -6.72
C LYS A 618 -7.05 37.73 -6.97
N GLY A 619 -7.87 37.86 -5.93
CA GLY A 619 -9.33 37.97 -6.03
C GLY A 619 -10.00 36.75 -6.67
N VAL A 620 -9.47 35.54 -6.43
CA VAL A 620 -9.95 34.30 -7.04
C VAL A 620 -10.38 33.26 -6.02
N LEU A 621 -11.51 32.61 -6.28
CA LEU A 621 -11.97 31.40 -5.61
C LEU A 621 -11.92 30.24 -6.59
N SER A 622 -11.12 29.23 -6.29
CA SER A 622 -11.00 27.98 -7.05
C SER A 622 -11.82 26.90 -6.37
N ILE A 623 -12.74 26.26 -7.08
CA ILE A 623 -13.57 25.16 -6.56
C ILE A 623 -13.36 23.91 -7.40
N TYR A 624 -12.99 22.81 -6.75
CA TYR A 624 -13.07 21.47 -7.29
C TYR A 624 -14.26 20.75 -6.67
N ALA A 625 -14.96 19.95 -7.48
CA ALA A 625 -15.98 19.02 -7.04
C ALA A 625 -15.87 17.72 -7.82
N SER A 626 -16.07 16.57 -7.15
CA SER A 626 -16.24 15.27 -7.84
C SER A 626 -17.37 15.34 -8.88
N ASP A 627 -18.47 16.00 -8.53
CA ASP A 627 -19.60 16.29 -9.39
C ASP A 627 -20.04 17.75 -9.22
N TYR A 628 -19.61 18.61 -10.15
CA TYR A 628 -19.84 20.06 -10.11
C TYR A 628 -21.32 20.45 -10.13
N ASP A 629 -22.14 19.69 -10.86
CA ASP A 629 -23.56 19.98 -11.04
C ASP A 629 -24.33 19.56 -9.77
N ARG A 630 -24.03 18.37 -9.22
CA ARG A 630 -24.63 17.89 -7.97
C ARG A 630 -24.26 18.73 -6.76
N MET A 631 -23.01 19.16 -6.67
CA MET A 631 -22.53 20.03 -5.59
C MET A 631 -22.98 21.50 -5.75
N ARG A 632 -23.67 21.85 -6.85
CA ARG A 632 -24.22 23.20 -7.10
C ARG A 632 -23.16 24.29 -6.89
N THR A 633 -21.99 24.06 -7.46
CA THR A 633 -20.76 24.86 -7.26
C THR A 633 -20.93 26.37 -7.43
N GLU A 634 -21.78 26.84 -8.36
CA GLU A 634 -22.08 28.28 -8.49
C GLU A 634 -22.81 28.86 -7.27
N ARG A 635 -23.79 28.12 -6.71
CA ARG A 635 -24.49 28.51 -5.49
C ARG A 635 -23.56 28.42 -4.29
N MET A 636 -22.66 27.44 -4.28
CA MET A 636 -21.62 27.26 -3.27
C MET A 636 -20.61 28.40 -3.28
N ALA A 637 -20.16 28.85 -4.45
CA ALA A 637 -19.27 29.99 -4.59
C ALA A 637 -19.88 31.27 -3.99
N LYS A 638 -21.18 31.50 -4.22
CA LYS A 638 -21.93 32.62 -3.62
C LYS A 638 -22.10 32.49 -2.12
N ALA A 639 -22.37 31.29 -1.61
CA ALA A 639 -22.47 31.05 -0.17
C ALA A 639 -21.14 31.31 0.54
N ILE A 640 -20.02 30.91 -0.08
CA ILE A 640 -18.67 31.02 0.51
C ILE A 640 -18.08 32.43 0.38
N ALA A 641 -18.31 33.13 -0.73
CA ALA A 641 -17.63 34.40 -1.02
C ALA A 641 -18.59 35.56 -1.37
N GLY A 642 -19.88 35.40 -1.12
CA GLY A 642 -20.93 36.42 -1.29
C GLY A 642 -21.52 36.50 -2.70
N ASP A 643 -22.59 37.29 -2.84
CA ASP A 643 -23.34 37.41 -4.11
C ASP A 643 -22.57 38.09 -5.25
N GLY A 644 -21.50 38.83 -4.94
CA GLY A 644 -20.64 39.49 -5.92
C GLY A 644 -19.62 38.58 -6.60
N VAL A 645 -19.72 37.26 -6.38
CA VAL A 645 -18.87 36.25 -7.01
C VAL A 645 -19.36 35.97 -8.43
N GLU A 646 -18.45 36.03 -9.39
CA GLU A 646 -18.75 35.79 -10.80
C GLU A 646 -17.91 34.63 -11.33
N LEU A 647 -18.53 33.70 -12.05
CA LEU A 647 -17.83 32.61 -12.70
C LEU A 647 -16.84 33.16 -13.73
N PHE A 648 -15.56 32.84 -13.59
CA PHE A 648 -14.54 33.20 -14.56
C PHE A 648 -14.78 32.38 -15.82
N SER A 649 -15.30 33.03 -16.85
CA SER A 649 -15.81 32.40 -18.07
C SER A 649 -15.42 33.21 -19.29
N GLY A 650 -15.60 32.62 -20.48
CA GLY A 650 -15.23 33.24 -21.74
C GLY A 650 -13.88 32.79 -22.26
N ASP A 651 -13.37 33.54 -23.24
CA ASP A 651 -12.25 33.11 -24.09
C ASP A 651 -10.93 33.00 -23.34
N ALA A 652 -10.74 33.78 -22.27
CA ALA A 652 -9.57 33.71 -21.39
C ALA A 652 -9.37 32.33 -20.75
N ILE A 653 -10.41 31.48 -20.65
CA ILE A 653 -10.27 30.07 -20.22
C ILE A 653 -9.33 29.30 -21.14
N PHE A 654 -9.23 29.66 -22.42
CA PHE A 654 -8.38 28.94 -23.37
C PHE A 654 -6.91 29.37 -23.34
N ASN A 655 -6.57 30.40 -22.57
CA ASN A 655 -5.16 30.75 -22.27
C ASN A 655 -4.43 29.62 -21.53
N ILE A 656 -5.13 28.59 -21.04
CA ILE A 656 -4.52 27.31 -20.61
C ILE A 656 -3.65 26.65 -21.68
N LEU A 657 -3.76 27.09 -22.95
CA LEU A 657 -2.95 26.63 -24.06
C LEU A 657 -1.74 27.53 -24.34
N ASN A 658 -1.56 28.64 -23.62
CA ASN A 658 -0.37 29.48 -23.71
C ASN A 658 0.88 28.67 -23.33
N GLY A 659 1.98 28.82 -24.06
CA GLY A 659 3.19 28.03 -23.84
C GLY A 659 3.05 26.52 -24.13
N VAL A 660 1.92 26.06 -24.67
CA VAL A 660 1.77 24.69 -25.15
C VAL A 660 2.32 24.60 -26.56
N GLU A 661 3.44 23.91 -26.70
CA GLU A 661 4.10 23.63 -27.96
C GLU A 661 3.38 22.52 -28.74
N LEU A 662 3.35 22.66 -30.07
CA LEU A 662 2.72 21.71 -31.01
C LEU A 662 1.28 21.31 -30.62
N PRO A 663 0.36 22.27 -30.37
CA PRO A 663 -0.98 21.99 -29.90
C PRO A 663 -1.82 21.29 -30.98
N LEU A 664 -2.21 20.04 -30.70
CA LEU A 664 -3.09 19.21 -31.53
C LEU A 664 -4.43 19.00 -30.81
N VAL A 665 -5.50 19.47 -31.44
CA VAL A 665 -6.86 19.35 -30.87
C VAL A 665 -7.40 17.95 -31.07
N LYS A 666 -7.77 17.28 -29.98
CA LYS A 666 -8.36 15.92 -29.98
C LYS A 666 -9.89 15.96 -30.03
N ASN A 667 -10.48 16.96 -29.37
CA ASN A 667 -11.92 17.17 -29.31
C ASN A 667 -12.21 18.67 -29.27
N LEU A 668 -13.19 19.10 -30.06
CA LEU A 668 -13.62 20.47 -30.20
C LEU A 668 -15.14 20.55 -30.11
N GLY A 669 -15.66 21.31 -29.16
CA GLY A 669 -17.07 21.69 -29.14
C GLY A 669 -17.24 23.12 -29.64
N SER A 670 -18.12 23.32 -30.62
CA SER A 670 -18.49 24.63 -31.15
C SER A 670 -19.98 24.91 -30.99
N ARG A 671 -20.33 26.20 -31.06
CA ARG A 671 -21.70 26.69 -31.01
C ARG A 671 -21.98 27.59 -32.20
N ARG A 672 -23.14 27.43 -32.81
CA ARG A 672 -23.67 28.31 -33.87
C ARG A 672 -24.95 28.99 -33.39
N VAL A 673 -25.27 30.12 -34.00
CA VAL A 673 -26.56 30.79 -33.81
C VAL A 673 -27.55 30.17 -34.81
N GLY A 674 -28.47 29.31 -34.33
CA GLY A 674 -29.46 28.60 -35.18
C GLY A 674 -30.11 27.39 -34.51
N ALA A 675 -30.82 26.55 -35.28
CA ALA A 675 -31.56 25.37 -34.79
C ALA A 675 -30.66 24.26 -34.21
N ILE A 676 -29.40 24.17 -34.66
CA ILE A 676 -28.38 23.32 -34.04
C ILE A 676 -27.51 24.23 -33.17
N SER A 677 -27.67 24.12 -31.85
CA SER A 677 -27.03 25.02 -30.88
C SER A 677 -25.63 24.59 -30.45
N PHE A 678 -25.28 23.30 -30.56
CA PHE A 678 -23.97 22.76 -30.19
C PHE A 678 -23.56 21.64 -31.14
N THR A 679 -22.29 21.63 -31.55
CA THR A 679 -21.70 20.59 -32.41
C THR A 679 -20.35 20.18 -31.83
N THR A 680 -20.09 18.88 -31.75
CA THR A 680 -18.83 18.33 -31.25
C THR A 680 -18.10 17.61 -32.38
N TYR A 681 -16.83 17.93 -32.57
CA TYR A 681 -15.95 17.36 -33.58
C TYR A 681 -14.92 16.44 -32.91
N PHE A 682 -14.68 15.28 -33.54
CA PHE A 682 -13.70 14.28 -33.11
C PHE A 682 -12.81 13.87 -34.29
N GLY A 683 -11.55 13.54 -34.01
CA GLY A 683 -10.62 13.02 -35.01
C GLY A 683 -10.36 14.01 -36.16
N ALA A 684 -10.33 13.53 -37.40
CA ALA A 684 -10.03 14.35 -38.58
C ALA A 684 -11.06 15.49 -38.83
N ASN A 685 -12.29 15.35 -38.33
CA ASN A 685 -13.33 16.39 -38.48
C ASN A 685 -13.05 17.64 -37.63
N VAL A 686 -12.07 17.59 -36.72
CA VAL A 686 -11.64 18.75 -35.94
C VAL A 686 -11.12 19.88 -36.84
N THR A 687 -10.47 19.58 -37.97
CA THR A 687 -10.01 20.61 -38.92
C THR A 687 -11.16 21.44 -39.47
N GLU A 688 -12.29 20.79 -39.82
CA GLU A 688 -13.49 21.49 -40.28
C GLU A 688 -14.06 22.39 -39.18
N GLY A 689 -14.15 21.87 -37.95
CA GLY A 689 -14.59 22.64 -36.79
C GLY A 689 -13.71 23.86 -36.51
N LEU A 690 -12.38 23.71 -36.57
CA LEU A 690 -11.43 24.81 -36.44
C LEU A 690 -11.60 25.84 -37.58
N GLY A 691 -11.83 25.36 -38.81
CA GLY A 691 -12.09 26.23 -39.97
C GLY A 691 -13.35 27.09 -39.81
N HIS A 692 -14.43 26.55 -39.23
CA HIS A 692 -15.62 27.34 -38.92
C HIS A 692 -15.37 28.40 -37.83
N ILE A 693 -14.49 28.12 -36.87
CA ILE A 693 -14.10 29.09 -35.83
C ILE A 693 -13.24 30.20 -36.44
N ASP A 694 -12.23 29.85 -37.26
CA ASP A 694 -11.39 30.85 -37.96
C ASP A 694 -12.22 31.79 -38.84
N LYS A 695 -13.25 31.26 -39.52
CA LYS A 695 -14.17 32.02 -40.36
C LYS A 695 -15.22 32.80 -39.56
N SER A 696 -15.21 32.71 -38.23
CA SER A 696 -16.21 33.30 -37.34
C SER A 696 -17.66 32.84 -37.62
N GLU A 697 -17.84 31.65 -38.19
CA GLU A 697 -19.14 31.02 -38.44
C GLU A 697 -19.67 30.26 -37.21
N ALA A 698 -18.77 29.91 -36.29
CA ALA A 698 -19.08 29.25 -35.02
C ALA A 698 -18.16 29.78 -33.92
N GLU A 699 -18.63 29.74 -32.68
CA GLU A 699 -17.81 30.06 -31.52
C GLU A 699 -17.27 28.79 -30.86
N LEU A 700 -16.01 28.84 -30.43
CA LEU A 700 -15.41 27.81 -29.57
C LEU A 700 -16.18 27.73 -28.24
N ASN A 701 -16.57 26.54 -27.79
CA ASN A 701 -17.26 26.33 -26.52
C ASN A 701 -16.43 25.51 -25.52
N ASN A 702 -15.82 24.44 -26.00
CA ASN A 702 -14.93 23.59 -25.21
C ASN A 702 -13.85 22.98 -26.10
N ILE A 703 -12.70 22.67 -25.51
CA ILE A 703 -11.56 22.11 -26.22
C ILE A 703 -10.86 21.07 -25.35
N ALA A 704 -10.32 20.04 -25.98
CA ALA A 704 -9.29 19.18 -25.41
C ALA A 704 -8.12 19.13 -26.40
N CYS A 705 -6.95 19.54 -25.94
CA CYS A 705 -5.76 19.71 -26.76
C CYS A 705 -4.59 18.96 -26.13
N VAL A 706 -3.86 18.23 -26.96
CA VAL A 706 -2.60 17.59 -26.60
C VAL A 706 -1.46 18.44 -27.14
N GLY A 707 -0.42 18.63 -26.34
CA GLY A 707 0.82 19.28 -26.76
C GLY A 707 1.93 19.01 -25.77
N TYR A 708 2.92 19.88 -25.74
CA TYR A 708 4.07 19.78 -24.86
C TYR A 708 4.27 21.10 -24.10
N GLU A 709 4.55 21.00 -22.81
CA GLU A 709 4.76 22.15 -21.92
C GLU A 709 5.96 21.80 -21.03
N ASP A 710 6.99 22.64 -21.02
CA ASP A 710 8.26 22.40 -20.33
C ASP A 710 8.87 21.03 -20.65
N GLY A 711 8.75 20.59 -21.90
CA GLY A 711 9.23 19.29 -22.35
C GLY A 711 8.40 18.10 -21.88
N ASP A 712 7.27 18.30 -21.21
CA ASP A 712 6.36 17.23 -20.82
C ASP A 712 5.10 17.21 -21.67
N ARG A 713 4.69 16.00 -22.04
CA ARG A 713 3.45 15.80 -22.80
C ARG A 713 2.25 16.14 -21.89
N VAL A 714 1.44 17.10 -22.31
CA VAL A 714 0.26 17.56 -21.58
C VAL A 714 -1.01 17.40 -22.41
N LEU A 715 -2.12 17.10 -21.74
CA LEU A 715 -3.46 17.23 -22.31
C LEU A 715 -4.24 18.23 -21.46
N TRP A 716 -4.48 19.38 -22.03
CA TRP A 716 -5.26 20.47 -21.45
C TRP A 716 -6.69 20.42 -21.98
N GLY A 717 -7.65 20.75 -21.11
CA GLY A 717 -9.02 20.95 -21.53
C GLY A 717 -9.69 22.08 -20.79
N GLY A 718 -10.58 22.75 -21.50
CA GLY A 718 -11.29 23.94 -21.01
C GLY A 718 -12.70 24.01 -21.55
N ALA A 719 -13.62 24.53 -20.75
CA ALA A 719 -15.00 24.80 -21.13
C ALA A 719 -15.37 26.25 -20.76
N LYS A 720 -15.48 27.12 -21.77
CA LYS A 720 -15.58 28.57 -21.56
C LYS A 720 -16.80 28.99 -20.73
N ARG A 721 -17.96 28.37 -20.98
CA ARG A 721 -19.22 28.73 -20.30
C ARG A 721 -19.30 28.23 -18.87
N ARG A 722 -18.67 27.09 -18.58
CA ARG A 722 -18.65 26.48 -17.25
C ARG A 722 -17.48 26.98 -16.40
N GLY A 723 -16.61 27.85 -16.94
CA GLY A 723 -15.40 28.31 -16.27
C GLY A 723 -14.48 27.19 -15.79
N LYS A 724 -14.59 26.01 -16.42
CA LYS A 724 -13.95 24.77 -15.96
C LYS A 724 -12.70 24.52 -16.76
N VAL A 725 -11.61 24.27 -16.05
CA VAL A 725 -10.32 23.85 -16.59
C VAL A 725 -9.96 22.48 -16.02
N TRP A 726 -9.34 21.63 -16.83
CA TRP A 726 -8.78 20.36 -16.38
C TRP A 726 -7.51 20.01 -17.15
N GLN A 727 -6.67 19.21 -16.52
CA GLN A 727 -5.48 18.64 -17.15
C GLN A 727 -5.50 17.13 -16.91
N GLN A 728 -5.29 16.33 -17.96
CA GLN A 728 -5.19 14.88 -17.81
C GLN A 728 -3.78 14.53 -17.34
N ARG A 729 -3.63 14.38 -16.02
CA ARG A 729 -2.45 13.83 -15.34
C ARG A 729 -2.90 12.76 -14.36
N THR A 730 -1.98 11.89 -13.91
CA THR A 730 -2.25 10.97 -12.79
C THR A 730 -2.74 11.80 -11.60
N SER A 731 -3.83 11.39 -10.95
CA SER A 731 -4.42 12.12 -9.82
C SER A 731 -3.36 12.42 -8.74
N GLY A 732 -3.22 13.70 -8.39
CA GLY A 732 -2.26 14.19 -7.40
C GLY A 732 -2.85 14.31 -6.00
N SER A 733 -2.02 14.61 -5.02
CA SER A 733 -2.41 14.98 -3.66
C SER A 733 -3.17 16.32 -3.62
N VAL A 734 -3.71 16.69 -2.46
CA VAL A 734 -4.32 18.02 -2.26
C VAL A 734 -3.29 19.13 -2.49
N ALA A 735 -2.02 18.92 -2.10
CA ALA A 735 -0.95 19.87 -2.34
C ALA A 735 -0.67 20.07 -3.84
N ASP A 736 -0.70 19.00 -4.64
CA ASP A 736 -0.54 19.08 -6.09
C ASP A 736 -1.68 19.88 -6.74
N TRP A 737 -2.92 19.67 -6.27
CA TRP A 737 -4.07 20.45 -6.73
C TRP A 737 -3.93 21.95 -6.37
N VAL A 738 -3.46 22.27 -5.15
CA VAL A 738 -3.20 23.66 -4.73
C VAL A 738 -2.12 24.30 -5.60
N ALA A 739 -1.00 23.62 -5.85
CA ALA A 739 0.07 24.13 -6.70
C ALA A 739 -0.41 24.34 -8.14
N TRP A 740 -1.14 23.37 -8.69
CA TRP A 740 -1.69 23.43 -10.04
C TRP A 740 -2.73 24.54 -10.22
N THR A 741 -3.62 24.77 -9.25
CA THR A 741 -4.61 25.85 -9.34
C THR A 741 -3.96 27.24 -9.35
N LYS A 742 -2.86 27.43 -8.61
CA LYS A 742 -2.07 28.68 -8.64
C LYS A 742 -1.49 28.94 -10.04
N SER A 743 -0.74 27.97 -10.58
CA SER A 743 -0.11 28.13 -11.89
C SER A 743 -1.14 28.27 -13.02
N THR A 744 -2.25 27.52 -12.93
CA THR A 744 -3.33 27.60 -13.91
C THR A 744 -4.05 28.94 -13.86
N TRP A 745 -4.26 29.53 -12.68
CA TRP A 745 -4.88 30.85 -12.56
C TRP A 745 -4.02 31.93 -13.22
N ASP A 746 -2.71 31.92 -12.96
CA ASP A 746 -1.76 32.85 -13.57
C ASP A 746 -1.76 32.71 -15.09
N LYS A 747 -1.85 31.47 -15.58
CA LYS A 747 -1.96 31.17 -16.99
C LYS A 747 -3.23 31.75 -17.63
N VAL A 748 -4.40 31.54 -17.02
CA VAL A 748 -5.68 32.01 -17.59
C VAL A 748 -5.92 33.51 -17.43
N THR A 749 -5.15 34.19 -16.58
CA THR A 749 -5.23 35.63 -16.37
C THR A 749 -4.05 36.41 -16.95
N SER A 750 -3.13 35.74 -17.63
CA SER A 750 -2.04 36.40 -18.35
C SER A 750 -2.61 37.36 -19.42
N ASP A 751 -2.22 38.63 -19.31
CA ASP A 751 -2.51 39.68 -20.30
C ASP A 751 -1.52 39.52 -21.47
N ASP A 752 -1.66 38.44 -22.24
CA ASP A 752 -0.89 38.25 -23.47
C ASP A 752 -1.68 38.86 -24.65
N ASP A 753 -1.23 40.04 -25.10
CA ASP A 753 -1.87 40.84 -26.16
C ASP A 753 -1.84 40.16 -27.55
N ASP A 754 -1.06 39.09 -27.74
CA ASP A 754 -0.94 38.35 -29.02
C ASP A 754 -2.12 37.37 -29.26
N VAL A 755 -3.03 37.22 -28.29
CA VAL A 755 -4.12 36.22 -28.23
C VAL A 755 -5.41 36.69 -28.94
N LYS A 756 -5.31 37.37 -30.09
CA LYS A 756 -6.51 37.67 -30.91
C LYS A 756 -7.07 36.46 -31.66
N ASN A 757 -6.37 35.34 -31.69
CA ASN A 757 -6.90 34.08 -32.21
C ASN A 757 -6.36 32.89 -31.39
N ILE A 758 -7.14 32.44 -30.39
CA ILE A 758 -6.86 31.33 -29.45
C ILE A 758 -6.36 30.05 -30.14
N ILE A 759 -6.75 29.84 -31.41
CA ILE A 759 -6.44 28.63 -32.18
C ILE A 759 -5.34 28.84 -33.24
N LYS A 760 -4.70 30.02 -33.26
CA LYS A 760 -3.59 30.33 -34.16
C LYS A 760 -2.37 29.48 -33.78
N GLY A 761 -1.79 28.79 -34.77
CA GLY A 761 -0.68 27.86 -34.54
C GLY A 761 -1.08 26.44 -34.16
N PHE A 762 -2.39 26.14 -34.03
CA PHE A 762 -2.84 24.77 -33.86
C PHE A 762 -2.52 23.93 -35.08
N LEU A 763 -2.09 22.71 -34.83
CA LEU A 763 -1.81 21.74 -35.87
C LEU A 763 -3.13 21.30 -36.52
N LYS A 764 -3.28 21.57 -37.83
CA LYS A 764 -4.49 21.27 -38.59
C LYS A 764 -4.21 20.14 -39.58
N PRO A 765 -4.81 18.95 -39.40
CA PRO A 765 -4.69 17.87 -40.36
C PRO A 765 -5.14 18.28 -41.77
N ILE A 766 -4.27 18.08 -42.75
CA ILE A 766 -4.49 18.28 -44.19
C ILE A 766 -4.59 16.91 -44.85
N LYS A 767 -5.66 16.67 -45.62
CA LYS A 767 -5.81 15.41 -46.36
C LYS A 767 -4.93 15.42 -47.61
N LEU A 768 -4.03 14.46 -47.71
CA LEU A 768 -3.17 14.20 -48.86
C LEU A 768 -3.94 13.42 -49.94
N ILE A 769 -3.68 13.81 -51.20
CA ILE A 769 -4.22 13.16 -52.41
C ILE A 769 -3.16 12.34 -53.16
N ALA A 770 -1.89 12.51 -52.79
CA ALA A 770 -0.70 11.83 -53.27
C ALA A 770 0.36 11.80 -52.14
N PRO A 771 1.44 11.01 -52.25
CA PRO A 771 2.51 11.00 -51.25
C PRO A 771 3.10 12.40 -50.99
N HIS A 772 3.49 12.65 -49.73
CA HIS A 772 4.12 13.93 -49.34
C HIS A 772 5.50 14.08 -49.98
N THR A 773 5.87 15.30 -50.34
CA THR A 773 7.09 15.57 -51.13
C THR A 773 8.37 15.59 -50.29
N SER A 774 8.26 15.84 -48.99
CA SER A 774 9.40 15.80 -48.07
C SER A 774 9.83 14.37 -47.78
N HIS A 775 11.13 14.15 -47.60
CA HIS A 775 11.71 12.82 -47.40
C HIS A 775 11.27 12.24 -46.04
N ALA A 776 10.75 11.01 -46.02
CA ALA A 776 10.38 10.34 -44.77
C ALA A 776 11.64 9.85 -44.04
N ILE A 777 11.73 10.16 -42.74
CA ILE A 777 12.92 9.88 -41.92
C ILE A 777 12.66 8.82 -40.84
N SER A 778 11.40 8.62 -40.43
CA SER A 778 11.05 7.57 -39.48
C SER A 778 9.58 7.14 -39.58
N ALA A 779 9.32 5.94 -39.07
CA ALA A 779 7.99 5.38 -38.90
C ALA A 779 7.82 4.84 -37.47
N GLU A 780 6.61 4.94 -36.92
CA GLU A 780 6.29 4.53 -35.55
C GLU A 780 4.89 3.90 -35.47
N TRP A 781 4.68 3.02 -34.49
CA TRP A 781 3.35 2.51 -34.16
C TRP A 781 2.36 3.63 -33.81
N GLY A 782 1.07 3.41 -34.07
CA GLY A 782 0.00 4.34 -33.69
C GLY A 782 -0.17 4.54 -32.18
N GLU A 783 -0.91 5.57 -31.80
CA GLU A 783 -1.08 6.00 -30.42
C GLU A 783 -1.68 4.89 -29.52
N GLN A 784 -2.61 4.07 -30.01
CA GLN A 784 -3.24 3.01 -29.20
C GLN A 784 -2.29 1.86 -28.88
N ALA A 785 -1.50 1.42 -29.87
CA ALA A 785 -0.43 0.44 -29.70
C ALA A 785 0.63 0.95 -28.70
N GLN A 786 0.87 2.25 -28.69
CA GLN A 786 1.80 2.87 -27.75
C GLN A 786 1.22 3.05 -26.32
N GLN A 787 -0.09 3.32 -26.17
CA GLN A 787 -0.73 3.61 -24.87
C GLN A 787 -1.27 2.38 -24.12
N ASN A 788 -1.88 1.41 -24.80
CA ASN A 788 -2.65 0.31 -24.18
C ASN A 788 -1.82 -0.93 -23.82
N GLN A 789 -0.67 -0.74 -23.17
CA GLN A 789 0.32 -1.81 -22.95
C GLN A 789 0.15 -2.61 -21.65
N SER A 790 -0.90 -2.34 -20.86
CA SER A 790 -1.35 -3.26 -19.80
C SER A 790 -1.98 -4.53 -20.37
N GLU A 791 -2.47 -4.44 -21.62
CA GLU A 791 -2.89 -5.59 -22.41
C GLU A 791 -1.67 -6.18 -23.12
N ARG A 792 -1.47 -7.50 -23.02
CA ARG A 792 -0.42 -8.18 -23.80
C ARG A 792 -0.80 -8.10 -25.29
N GLN A 793 -0.05 -7.29 -26.04
CA GLN A 793 -0.19 -7.10 -27.49
C GLN A 793 0.91 -7.87 -28.22
N ALA A 794 0.56 -8.50 -29.33
CA ALA A 794 1.48 -9.29 -30.14
C ALA A 794 1.24 -9.09 -31.64
N ILE A 795 2.30 -9.29 -32.40
CA ILE A 795 2.32 -9.28 -33.87
C ILE A 795 2.65 -10.71 -34.32
N LEU A 796 1.84 -11.25 -35.23
CA LEU A 796 2.10 -12.57 -35.81
C LEU A 796 2.66 -12.39 -37.22
N PHE A 797 3.90 -12.82 -37.42
CA PHE A 797 4.54 -12.97 -38.73
C PHE A 797 4.23 -14.39 -39.23
N GLY A 798 3.12 -14.55 -39.96
CA GLY A 798 2.59 -15.86 -40.34
C GLY A 798 2.22 -16.70 -39.12
N LYS A 799 3.10 -17.62 -38.71
CA LYS A 799 2.92 -18.48 -37.51
C LYS A 799 3.77 -18.05 -36.31
N VAL A 800 4.71 -17.12 -36.50
CA VAL A 800 5.63 -16.69 -35.46
C VAL A 800 5.02 -15.50 -34.70
N GLU A 801 4.76 -15.68 -33.41
CA GLU A 801 4.25 -14.62 -32.53
C GLU A 801 5.45 -13.88 -31.91
N LYS A 802 5.51 -12.56 -32.13
CA LYS A 802 6.43 -11.64 -31.47
C LYS A 802 5.63 -10.65 -30.64
N LEU A 803 6.10 -10.28 -29.45
CA LEU A 803 5.41 -9.29 -28.64
C LEU A 803 5.56 -7.91 -29.28
N LEU A 804 4.56 -7.03 -29.14
CA LEU A 804 4.56 -5.74 -29.83
C LEU A 804 5.84 -4.92 -29.57
N TYR A 805 6.38 -4.98 -28.36
CA TYR A 805 7.60 -4.26 -27.98
C TYR A 805 8.88 -4.84 -28.60
N GLU A 806 8.82 -6.01 -29.22
CA GLU A 806 9.92 -6.65 -29.95
C GLU A 806 9.88 -6.32 -31.45
N VAL A 807 8.82 -5.64 -31.89
CA VAL A 807 8.61 -5.29 -33.30
C VAL A 807 8.84 -3.80 -33.49
N ASP A 808 9.90 -3.49 -34.22
CA ASP A 808 10.17 -2.14 -34.67
C ASP A 808 9.42 -1.82 -35.96
N VAL A 809 9.12 -0.54 -36.16
CA VAL A 809 8.54 0.00 -37.39
C VAL A 809 9.54 0.96 -38.00
N GLY A 810 9.86 0.78 -39.29
CA GLY A 810 10.88 1.56 -39.98
C GLY A 810 10.46 1.95 -41.40
N ILE A 811 11.29 2.77 -42.04
CA ILE A 811 11.20 3.04 -43.47
C ILE A 811 12.15 2.07 -44.17
N ASP A 812 11.61 1.18 -44.99
CA ASP A 812 12.40 0.25 -45.82
C ASP A 812 12.97 0.98 -47.03
N SER A 813 12.11 1.67 -47.76
CA SER A 813 12.46 2.38 -48.98
C SER A 813 11.40 3.41 -49.35
N ILE A 814 11.80 4.42 -50.12
CA ILE A 814 10.90 5.41 -50.70
C ILE A 814 11.05 5.34 -52.22
N GLU A 815 9.93 5.18 -52.93
CA GLU A 815 9.91 5.06 -54.38
C GLU A 815 10.03 6.44 -55.04
N GLY A 816 10.37 6.47 -56.33
CA GLY A 816 10.64 7.73 -57.05
C GLY A 816 9.44 8.68 -57.14
N ASP A 817 8.23 8.20 -56.91
CA ASP A 817 6.98 8.98 -56.82
C ASP A 817 6.64 9.43 -55.39
N GLY A 818 7.50 9.12 -54.41
CA GLY A 818 7.30 9.42 -52.99
C GLY A 818 6.55 8.33 -52.20
N THR A 819 6.14 7.23 -52.85
CA THR A 819 5.45 6.12 -52.15
C THR A 819 6.37 5.49 -51.11
N ILE A 820 5.84 5.28 -49.89
CA ILE A 820 6.62 4.83 -48.74
C ILE A 820 6.40 3.34 -48.50
N ASN A 821 7.50 2.58 -48.45
CA ASN A 821 7.51 1.19 -48.01
C ASN A 821 7.92 1.15 -46.54
N VAL A 822 7.04 0.63 -45.70
CA VAL A 822 7.20 0.56 -44.25
C VAL A 822 7.55 -0.87 -43.86
N SER A 823 8.61 -1.03 -43.09
CA SER A 823 9.01 -2.33 -42.55
C SER A 823 8.48 -2.53 -41.13
N PHE A 824 8.08 -3.76 -40.85
CA PHE A 824 7.78 -4.28 -39.52
C PHE A 824 8.80 -5.37 -39.21
N GLU A 825 9.65 -5.14 -38.22
CA GLU A 825 10.89 -5.90 -38.02
C GLU A 825 11.01 -6.41 -36.59
N ALA A 826 11.25 -7.71 -36.44
CA ALA A 826 11.77 -8.33 -35.23
C ALA A 826 13.12 -8.99 -35.54
N GLU A 827 13.81 -9.49 -34.53
CA GLU A 827 15.19 -10.03 -34.64
C GLU A 827 15.39 -11.00 -35.83
N ASP A 828 14.43 -11.88 -36.11
CA ASP A 828 14.50 -12.89 -37.18
C ASP A 828 13.37 -12.77 -38.23
N GLU A 829 12.51 -11.76 -38.12
CA GLU A 829 11.29 -11.65 -38.94
C GLU A 829 11.17 -10.24 -39.52
N GLN A 830 10.81 -10.15 -40.79
CA GLN A 830 10.56 -8.87 -41.47
C GLN A 830 9.42 -8.99 -42.45
N ALA A 831 8.52 -8.02 -42.44
CA ALA A 831 7.51 -7.84 -43.47
C ALA A 831 7.45 -6.37 -43.90
N VAL A 832 7.24 -6.13 -45.19
CA VAL A 832 7.21 -4.78 -45.77
C VAL A 832 5.83 -4.52 -46.36
N TYR A 833 5.22 -3.40 -45.97
CA TYR A 833 3.93 -2.93 -46.47
C TYR A 833 4.10 -1.58 -47.15
N GLN A 834 3.52 -1.43 -48.33
CA GLN A 834 3.48 -0.19 -49.08
C GLN A 834 2.28 0.64 -48.65
N LEU A 835 2.52 1.90 -48.25
CA LEU A 835 1.48 2.89 -47.98
C LEU A 835 1.16 3.65 -49.27
N LYS A 836 0.04 3.31 -49.91
CA LYS A 836 -0.47 4.02 -51.09
C LYS A 836 -1.43 5.13 -50.66
N ILE A 837 -1.23 6.34 -51.19
CA ILE A 837 -2.12 7.49 -50.99
C ILE A 837 -2.65 7.92 -52.36
N SER A 838 -3.97 7.90 -52.53
CA SER A 838 -4.65 8.26 -53.78
C SER A 838 -6.12 8.55 -53.53
N GLU A 839 -6.69 9.55 -54.22
CA GLU A 839 -8.14 9.85 -54.20
C GLU A 839 -9.01 8.70 -54.73
N SER A 840 -8.45 7.83 -55.57
CA SER A 840 -9.17 6.67 -56.12
C SER A 840 -9.42 5.55 -55.11
N LEU A 841 -8.72 5.57 -53.96
CA LEU A 841 -8.85 4.55 -52.93
C LEU A 841 -9.99 4.90 -51.95
N PRO A 842 -10.78 3.91 -51.48
CA PRO A 842 -11.75 4.13 -50.41
C PRO A 842 -11.07 4.72 -49.16
N GLY A 843 -11.45 5.95 -48.78
CA GLY A 843 -10.82 6.66 -47.66
C GLY A 843 -9.56 7.46 -48.00
N GLY A 844 -8.95 7.25 -49.18
CA GLY A 844 -7.80 8.01 -49.68
C GLY A 844 -6.43 7.34 -49.49
N TYR A 845 -6.37 6.13 -48.91
CA TYR A 845 -5.13 5.39 -48.68
C TYR A 845 -5.37 3.87 -48.59
N ALA A 846 -4.31 3.07 -48.74
CA ALA A 846 -4.30 1.63 -48.50
C ALA A 846 -2.91 1.15 -48.05
N TYR A 847 -2.89 0.07 -47.27
CA TYR A 847 -1.69 -0.69 -46.95
C TYR A 847 -1.67 -1.98 -47.74
N GLU A 848 -0.64 -2.20 -48.55
CA GLU A 848 -0.49 -3.42 -49.34
C GLU A 848 0.82 -4.12 -49.00
N ARG A 849 0.76 -5.42 -48.71
CA ARG A 849 1.98 -6.20 -48.43
C ARG A 849 2.85 -6.32 -49.68
N LYS A 850 4.09 -5.86 -49.60
CA LYS A 850 5.11 -5.91 -50.66
C LYS A 850 6.00 -7.15 -50.56
N SER A 851 6.47 -7.48 -49.36
CA SER A 851 7.33 -8.65 -49.11
C SER A 851 7.17 -9.18 -47.67
N GLY A 852 7.71 -10.38 -47.42
CA GLY A 852 7.63 -11.05 -46.10
C GLY A 852 6.31 -11.78 -45.83
N PRO A 853 6.15 -12.37 -44.63
CA PRO A 853 4.95 -13.10 -44.24
C PRO A 853 3.74 -12.17 -44.04
N ALA A 854 2.52 -12.73 -44.08
CA ALA A 854 1.32 -12.00 -43.67
C ALA A 854 1.43 -11.61 -42.19
N VAL A 855 1.05 -10.37 -41.86
CA VAL A 855 1.17 -9.85 -40.50
C VAL A 855 -0.22 -9.69 -39.89
N MET A 856 -0.41 -10.22 -38.69
CA MET A 856 -1.65 -10.06 -37.93
C MET A 856 -1.37 -9.33 -36.61
N PHE A 857 -2.27 -8.43 -36.21
CA PHE A 857 -2.25 -7.78 -34.90
C PHE A 857 -3.15 -8.56 -33.93
N LYS A 858 -2.65 -8.86 -32.72
CA LYS A 858 -3.39 -9.64 -31.70
C LYS A 858 -3.38 -8.94 -30.34
N ARG A 859 -4.57 -8.84 -29.73
CA ARG A 859 -4.79 -8.41 -28.33
C ARG A 859 -5.29 -9.61 -27.52
N VAL A 860 -4.97 -9.70 -26.21
CA VAL A 860 -5.39 -10.85 -25.36
C VAL A 860 -6.89 -11.14 -25.43
N THR A 861 -7.71 -10.10 -25.50
CA THR A 861 -9.16 -10.15 -25.37
C THR A 861 -9.90 -10.28 -26.71
N LYS A 862 -9.17 -10.32 -27.84
CA LYS A 862 -9.75 -10.33 -29.20
C LYS A 862 -9.04 -11.32 -30.12
N GLU A 863 -9.73 -11.74 -31.17
CA GLU A 863 -9.10 -12.53 -32.24
C GLU A 863 -8.04 -11.70 -32.98
N ALA A 864 -7.05 -12.39 -33.55
CA ALA A 864 -6.03 -11.75 -34.36
C ALA A 864 -6.65 -11.24 -35.68
N GLU A 865 -6.33 -10.01 -36.06
CA GLU A 865 -6.84 -9.38 -37.28
C GLU A 865 -5.70 -8.99 -38.21
N PRO A 866 -5.94 -8.88 -39.54
CA PRO A 866 -4.93 -8.42 -40.49
C PRO A 866 -4.35 -7.05 -40.10
N LEU A 867 -3.05 -6.87 -40.31
CA LEU A 867 -2.36 -5.63 -39.95
C LEU A 867 -2.97 -4.43 -40.68
N GLU A 868 -3.29 -4.57 -41.97
CA GLU A 868 -3.93 -3.55 -42.80
C GLU A 868 -5.28 -3.07 -42.24
N ASP A 869 -6.06 -3.96 -41.62
CA ASP A 869 -7.33 -3.64 -40.97
C ASP A 869 -7.11 -2.91 -39.63
N TYR A 870 -6.11 -3.36 -38.87
CA TYR A 870 -5.69 -2.71 -37.63
C TYR A 870 -5.25 -1.26 -37.87
N LEU A 871 -4.42 -1.03 -38.89
CA LEU A 871 -3.87 0.28 -39.24
C LEU A 871 -4.93 1.28 -39.75
N GLN A 872 -6.14 0.82 -40.09
CA GLN A 872 -7.27 1.72 -40.34
C GLN A 872 -7.70 2.48 -39.07
N ARG A 873 -7.54 1.86 -37.89
CA ARG A 873 -8.02 2.39 -36.61
C ARG A 873 -6.91 3.01 -35.76
N ASP A 874 -5.71 2.47 -35.86
CA ASP A 874 -4.53 2.97 -35.16
C ASP A 874 -3.34 3.04 -36.15
N PRO A 875 -3.32 4.07 -37.00
CA PRO A 875 -2.35 4.16 -38.08
C PRO A 875 -0.92 4.39 -37.58
N ILE A 876 0.05 3.95 -38.36
CA ILE A 876 1.44 4.32 -38.14
C ILE A 876 1.63 5.83 -38.33
N VAL A 877 2.59 6.38 -37.61
CA VAL A 877 3.02 7.77 -37.76
C VAL A 877 4.28 7.80 -38.60
N ILE A 878 4.27 8.57 -39.69
CA ILE A 878 5.44 8.83 -40.54
C ILE A 878 5.95 10.24 -40.23
N ARG A 879 7.25 10.41 -39.98
CA ARG A 879 7.89 11.72 -39.83
C ARG A 879 8.72 12.06 -41.05
N TYR A 880 8.76 13.34 -41.37
CA TYR A 880 9.46 13.87 -42.54
C TYR A 880 10.61 14.79 -42.14
N ALA A 881 11.58 14.96 -43.05
CA ALA A 881 12.77 15.79 -42.86
C ALA A 881 12.48 17.27 -42.63
N ASP A 882 11.30 17.75 -43.06
CA ASP A 882 10.82 19.11 -42.81
C ASP A 882 10.20 19.30 -41.41
N GLY A 883 10.24 18.26 -40.56
CA GLY A 883 9.72 18.28 -39.19
C GLY A 883 8.22 17.99 -39.09
N THR A 884 7.52 17.86 -40.23
CA THR A 884 6.10 17.49 -40.27
C THR A 884 5.91 15.98 -40.09
N HIS A 885 4.67 15.55 -39.85
CA HIS A 885 4.36 14.13 -39.77
C HIS A 885 3.00 13.83 -40.42
N SER A 886 2.75 12.57 -40.74
CA SER A 886 1.45 12.12 -41.24
C SER A 886 1.03 10.82 -40.57
N TYR A 887 -0.27 10.57 -40.62
CA TYR A 887 -0.86 9.26 -40.35
C TYR A 887 -1.85 8.95 -41.47
N ASN A 888 -1.71 7.77 -42.09
CA ASN A 888 -2.45 7.42 -43.32
C ASN A 888 -2.31 8.50 -44.40
N CYS A 889 -3.43 9.11 -44.82
CA CYS A 889 -3.45 10.23 -45.77
C CYS A 889 -3.62 11.60 -45.09
N TYR A 890 -3.41 11.74 -43.77
CA TYR A 890 -3.54 13.02 -43.08
C TYR A 890 -2.17 13.56 -42.69
N HIS A 891 -1.75 14.63 -43.36
CA HIS A 891 -0.52 15.38 -43.08
C HIS A 891 -0.77 16.41 -41.97
N ILE A 892 0.13 16.47 -41.00
CA ILE A 892 0.12 17.40 -39.88
C ILE A 892 1.30 18.37 -40.06
N PRO A 893 1.05 19.58 -40.57
CA PRO A 893 2.09 20.60 -40.70
C PRO A 893 2.49 21.10 -39.30
N THR A 894 3.77 20.98 -38.98
CA THR A 894 4.40 21.56 -37.80
C THR A 894 5.17 22.80 -38.27
N ASN A 895 4.87 23.98 -37.73
CA ASN A 895 5.58 25.20 -38.14
C ASN A 895 6.93 25.29 -37.40
N LEU A 896 7.87 24.40 -37.75
CA LEU A 896 9.20 24.32 -37.17
C LEU A 896 10.21 25.10 -38.04
N GLU A 897 10.23 26.42 -37.92
CA GLU A 897 11.21 27.28 -38.60
C GLU A 897 12.55 27.28 -37.84
N ALA A 898 13.30 26.16 -37.90
CA ALA A 898 14.51 25.98 -37.11
C ALA A 898 15.77 26.66 -37.68
N GLY A 899 15.72 27.16 -38.92
CA GLY A 899 16.90 27.72 -39.59
C GLY A 899 17.95 26.64 -39.90
N ALA A 900 19.21 26.88 -39.54
CA ALA A 900 20.31 25.94 -39.73
C ALA A 900 21.09 25.77 -38.42
N TYR A 901 21.51 24.53 -38.14
CA TYR A 901 22.23 24.19 -36.92
C TYR A 901 23.58 24.92 -36.89
N PRO A 902 23.97 25.55 -35.76
CA PRO A 902 25.22 26.30 -35.69
C PRO A 902 26.42 25.39 -35.88
N LYS A 903 27.29 25.70 -36.85
CA LYS A 903 28.47 24.86 -37.16
C LYS A 903 29.46 24.77 -35.99
N ASP A 904 29.53 25.80 -35.15
CA ASP A 904 30.38 25.87 -33.96
C ASP A 904 29.88 24.98 -32.80
N GLN A 905 28.65 24.50 -32.87
CA GLN A 905 28.09 23.51 -31.93
C GLN A 905 28.34 22.06 -32.37
N LEU A 906 28.89 21.83 -33.57
CA LEU A 906 29.32 20.49 -33.99
C LEU A 906 30.55 20.07 -33.19
N GLU A 907 30.47 18.91 -32.54
CA GLU A 907 31.60 18.32 -31.83
C GLU A 907 32.37 17.39 -32.76
N ALA A 908 33.70 17.52 -32.77
CA ALA A 908 34.57 16.69 -33.60
C ALA A 908 35.26 15.62 -32.73
N TRP A 909 34.97 14.34 -32.99
CA TRP A 909 35.66 13.22 -32.34
C TRP A 909 36.61 12.51 -33.31
N ASP A 910 37.68 11.93 -32.77
CA ASP A 910 38.68 11.19 -33.55
C ASP A 910 38.22 9.73 -33.78
N PHE A 911 37.90 9.41 -35.04
CA PHE A 911 37.55 8.06 -35.48
C PHE A 911 38.71 7.35 -36.19
N THR A 912 39.95 7.83 -36.06
CA THR A 912 41.12 7.19 -36.65
C THR A 912 41.21 5.72 -36.21
N GLY A 913 41.44 4.84 -37.19
CA GLY A 913 41.51 3.38 -36.99
C GLY A 913 40.16 2.67 -36.84
N VAL A 914 39.03 3.37 -36.92
CA VAL A 914 37.67 2.78 -36.93
C VAL A 914 37.16 2.74 -38.37
N PRO A 915 36.81 1.58 -38.93
CA PRO A 915 36.10 1.51 -40.21
C PRO A 915 34.75 2.23 -40.08
N LEU A 916 34.56 3.34 -40.80
CA LEU A 916 33.41 4.22 -40.58
C LEU A 916 32.06 3.58 -40.92
N ASN A 917 32.05 2.48 -41.69
CA ASN A 917 30.85 1.70 -42.00
C ASN A 917 30.53 0.61 -40.95
N LYS A 918 31.38 0.40 -39.95
CA LYS A 918 31.13 -0.55 -38.84
C LYS A 918 30.49 0.17 -37.66
N GLU A 919 29.19 -0.03 -37.49
CA GLU A 919 28.36 0.68 -36.52
C GLU A 919 28.45 0.10 -35.11
N SER A 920 28.05 -1.15 -34.91
CA SER A 920 27.71 -1.69 -33.59
C SER A 920 28.76 -2.64 -33.01
N ILE A 921 28.96 -2.58 -31.69
CA ILE A 921 29.79 -3.48 -30.88
C ILE A 921 29.31 -4.94 -31.01
N GLY A 922 27.98 -5.11 -31.01
CA GLY A 922 27.32 -6.40 -31.05
C GLY A 922 27.66 -7.31 -29.86
N LYS A 923 27.16 -8.54 -29.92
CA LYS A 923 27.35 -9.54 -28.86
C LYS A 923 28.79 -10.08 -28.77
N ALA A 924 29.54 -10.01 -29.88
CA ALA A 924 30.93 -10.44 -29.94
C ALA A 924 31.90 -9.44 -29.28
N GLY A 925 31.44 -8.21 -28.96
CA GLY A 925 32.27 -7.19 -28.33
C GLY A 925 33.28 -6.54 -29.28
N ASP A 926 32.90 -6.26 -30.54
CA ASP A 926 33.81 -5.62 -31.52
C ASP A 926 34.13 -4.19 -31.08
N THR A 927 35.40 -3.96 -30.70
CA THR A 927 35.89 -2.66 -30.24
C THR A 927 36.27 -1.73 -31.40
N ALA A 928 36.31 -2.22 -32.64
CA ALA A 928 36.66 -1.44 -33.82
C ALA A 928 35.39 -0.91 -34.52
N THR A 929 34.53 -0.24 -33.76
CA THR A 929 33.19 0.19 -34.20
C THR A 929 32.91 1.63 -33.77
N VAL A 930 32.02 2.31 -34.50
CA VAL A 930 31.60 3.69 -34.19
C VAL A 930 30.98 3.77 -32.79
N GLN A 931 30.12 2.81 -32.45
CA GLN A 931 29.48 2.72 -31.13
C GLN A 931 30.50 2.51 -30.00
N TYR A 932 31.54 1.67 -30.20
CA TYR A 932 32.59 1.50 -29.18
C TYR A 932 33.36 2.79 -28.94
N ARG A 933 33.72 3.50 -30.02
CA ARG A 933 34.42 4.79 -29.90
C ARG A 933 33.57 5.81 -29.16
N ALA A 934 32.26 5.85 -29.42
CA ALA A 934 31.33 6.69 -28.66
C ALA A 934 31.28 6.32 -27.17
N PHE A 935 31.27 5.02 -26.84
CA PHE A 935 31.37 4.57 -25.46
C PHE A 935 32.67 5.03 -24.79
N GLU A 936 33.83 4.97 -25.47
CA GLU A 936 35.10 5.42 -24.88
C GLU A 936 35.08 6.89 -24.45
N HIS A 937 34.49 7.77 -25.27
CA HIS A 937 34.34 9.19 -24.95
C HIS A 937 33.40 9.43 -23.77
N LEU A 938 32.30 8.68 -23.69
CA LEU A 938 31.25 8.90 -22.68
C LEU A 938 31.50 8.15 -21.37
N ARG A 939 32.36 7.12 -21.36
CA ARG A 939 32.49 6.18 -20.23
C ARG A 939 32.70 6.88 -18.90
N ASP A 940 33.53 7.92 -18.85
CA ASP A 940 33.94 8.54 -17.59
C ASP A 940 32.93 9.60 -17.09
N GLU A 941 31.98 10.00 -17.93
CA GLU A 941 30.95 11.00 -17.61
C GLU A 941 29.73 10.43 -16.85
N TYR A 942 29.39 9.15 -17.08
CA TYR A 942 28.14 8.53 -16.61
C TYR A 942 28.37 7.44 -15.56
N ASN A 943 27.40 7.21 -14.67
CA ASN A 943 27.48 6.12 -13.69
C ASN A 943 27.19 4.75 -14.32
N LEU A 944 26.29 4.72 -15.31
CA LEU A 944 25.89 3.53 -16.05
C LEU A 944 25.93 3.81 -17.55
N VAL A 945 26.49 2.88 -18.33
CA VAL A 945 26.39 2.86 -19.80
C VAL A 945 25.96 1.47 -20.24
N PHE A 946 24.84 1.40 -20.95
CA PHE A 946 24.22 0.16 -21.41
C PHE A 946 24.17 0.12 -22.93
N ASN A 947 24.58 -1.00 -23.51
CA ASN A 947 24.47 -1.30 -24.94
C ASN A 947 23.03 -1.75 -25.26
N ASP A 948 22.20 -0.83 -25.75
CA ASP A 948 20.81 -1.12 -26.10
C ASP A 948 20.61 -1.40 -27.61
N ASP A 949 21.71 -1.45 -28.38
CA ASP A 949 21.73 -1.76 -29.82
C ASP A 949 20.83 -2.96 -30.18
N GLY A 950 19.91 -2.72 -31.11
CA GLY A 950 19.00 -3.71 -31.68
C GLY A 950 17.61 -3.19 -32.02
N LYS A 951 16.70 -4.11 -32.39
CA LYS A 951 15.33 -3.74 -32.77
C LYS A 951 14.54 -3.18 -31.58
N ALA A 952 13.81 -2.10 -31.84
CA ALA A 952 12.97 -1.36 -30.89
C ALA A 952 13.73 -0.71 -29.70
N GLU A 953 15.04 -0.52 -29.82
CA GLU A 953 15.93 0.14 -28.85
C GLU A 953 15.45 1.53 -28.39
N ALA A 954 16.06 2.04 -27.32
CA ALA A 954 15.93 3.43 -26.91
C ALA A 954 16.96 4.33 -27.61
N GLY A 955 18.15 3.80 -27.82
CA GLY A 955 19.25 4.32 -28.63
C GLY A 955 20.38 3.28 -28.58
N ASP A 956 21.42 3.41 -29.39
CA ASP A 956 22.52 2.45 -29.41
C ASP A 956 23.20 2.34 -28.03
N LEU A 957 23.37 3.48 -27.34
CA LEU A 957 23.81 3.52 -25.95
C LEU A 957 22.80 4.27 -25.08
N VAL A 958 22.48 3.68 -23.93
CA VAL A 958 21.70 4.31 -22.87
C VAL A 958 22.61 4.65 -21.71
N CYS A 959 22.75 5.93 -21.41
CA CYS A 959 23.62 6.41 -20.35
C CYS A 959 22.80 7.06 -19.23
N LEU A 960 23.09 6.70 -17.98
CA LEU A 960 22.44 7.26 -16.79
C LEU A 960 23.49 7.85 -15.85
N LYS A 961 23.21 9.07 -15.39
CA LYS A 961 24.07 9.79 -14.45
C LYS A 961 23.26 10.33 -13.29
N ASP A 962 23.83 10.18 -12.11
CA ASP A 962 23.37 10.81 -10.90
C ASP A 962 23.99 12.21 -10.81
N ILE A 963 23.14 13.24 -10.76
CA ILE A 963 23.57 14.64 -10.71
C ILE A 963 23.58 15.13 -9.25
N ASP A 964 22.45 14.98 -8.56
CA ASP A 964 22.25 15.39 -7.16
C ASP A 964 21.09 14.61 -6.51
N GLU A 965 20.67 14.99 -5.29
CA GLU A 965 19.60 14.32 -4.54
C GLU A 965 18.24 14.30 -5.30
N SER A 966 17.99 15.30 -6.14
CA SER A 966 16.71 15.56 -6.80
C SER A 966 16.75 15.44 -8.33
N THR A 967 17.91 15.20 -8.92
CA THR A 967 18.10 15.22 -10.38
C THR A 967 18.90 14.03 -10.88
N ILE A 968 18.43 13.41 -11.96
CA ILE A 968 19.18 12.42 -12.74
C ILE A 968 19.23 12.83 -14.21
N LYS A 969 20.26 12.40 -14.92
CA LYS A 969 20.39 12.61 -16.37
C LYS A 969 20.25 11.30 -17.13
N LEU A 970 19.38 11.30 -18.14
CA LEU A 970 19.22 10.25 -19.15
C LEU A 970 19.74 10.76 -20.49
N THR A 971 20.82 10.14 -20.97
CA THR A 971 21.36 10.41 -22.31
C THR A 971 21.12 9.21 -23.23
N LEU A 972 20.46 9.43 -24.37
CA LEU A 972 20.30 8.44 -25.43
C LEU A 972 21.23 8.80 -26.59
N VAL A 973 22.11 7.87 -26.94
CA VAL A 973 23.11 8.05 -27.99
C VAL A 973 22.69 7.24 -29.20
N HIS A 974 22.62 7.88 -30.36
CA HIS A 974 22.33 7.24 -31.64
C HIS A 974 23.56 7.28 -32.54
N CYS A 975 24.08 6.12 -32.92
CA CYS A 975 25.26 5.94 -33.74
C CYS A 975 24.84 5.45 -35.12
N LYS A 976 25.45 5.99 -36.18
CA LYS A 976 25.26 5.45 -37.53
C LYS A 976 26.56 5.37 -38.29
N GLY A 977 26.81 4.23 -38.93
CA GLY A 977 27.94 4.09 -39.84
C GLY A 977 27.81 4.99 -41.07
N ALA A 978 28.94 5.43 -41.61
CA ALA A 978 29.01 6.21 -42.83
C ALA A 978 28.67 5.36 -44.07
N ILE A 979 27.77 5.85 -44.92
CA ILE A 979 27.47 5.26 -46.22
C ILE A 979 28.74 5.22 -47.07
N GLY A 980 29.10 4.03 -47.52
CA GLY A 980 30.35 3.81 -48.28
C GLY A 980 31.63 3.91 -47.43
N GLY A 981 31.53 4.01 -46.10
CA GLY A 981 32.68 3.94 -45.18
C GLY A 981 33.63 5.13 -45.25
N ARG A 982 33.18 6.30 -45.71
CA ARG A 982 33.99 7.50 -45.88
C ARG A 982 33.27 8.75 -45.42
N VAL A 983 34.03 9.80 -45.12
CA VAL A 983 33.49 11.15 -44.90
C VAL A 983 32.90 11.67 -46.23
N SER A 984 31.70 12.24 -46.16
CA SER A 984 30.95 12.73 -47.32
C SER A 984 30.01 13.87 -46.91
N ALA A 985 29.33 14.47 -47.90
CA ALA A 985 28.28 15.47 -47.68
C ALA A 985 26.86 14.91 -47.90
N LEU A 986 26.71 13.57 -47.89
CA LEU A 986 25.44 12.90 -48.17
C LEU A 986 24.47 13.08 -47.00
N ILE A 987 23.31 13.69 -47.27
CA ILE A 987 22.23 13.85 -46.29
C ILE A 987 21.64 12.51 -45.84
N ASP A 988 21.76 11.46 -46.66
CA ASP A 988 21.27 10.10 -46.34
C ASP A 988 21.93 9.52 -45.09
N ASN A 989 23.16 9.93 -44.77
CA ASN A 989 23.82 9.59 -43.51
C ASN A 989 23.05 10.11 -42.28
N PHE A 990 22.29 11.20 -42.44
CA PHE A 990 21.61 11.90 -41.36
C PHE A 990 20.13 11.55 -41.24
N TYR A 991 19.43 11.16 -42.32
CA TYR A 991 18.00 10.87 -42.26
C TYR A 991 17.64 9.81 -41.21
N PHE A 992 18.33 8.67 -41.21
CA PHE A 992 18.02 7.58 -40.28
C PHE A 992 18.30 7.96 -38.82
N VAL A 993 19.49 8.53 -38.55
CA VAL A 993 19.93 8.88 -37.19
C VAL A 993 19.11 10.04 -36.61
N CYS A 994 18.72 11.03 -37.42
CA CYS A 994 17.77 12.07 -37.01
C CYS A 994 16.37 11.49 -36.76
N GLY A 995 15.93 10.53 -37.59
CA GLY A 995 14.68 9.80 -37.39
C GLY A 995 14.65 9.04 -36.07
N GLN A 996 15.74 8.36 -35.70
CA GLN A 996 15.89 7.68 -34.41
C GLN A 996 15.88 8.67 -33.23
N ALA A 997 16.60 9.79 -33.35
CA ALA A 997 16.57 10.85 -32.34
C ALA A 997 15.15 11.37 -32.09
N GLN A 998 14.38 11.67 -33.15
CA GLN A 998 12.99 12.12 -32.98
C GLN A 998 12.07 11.03 -32.39
N LYS A 999 12.31 9.75 -32.71
CA LYS A 999 11.51 8.62 -32.22
C LYS A 999 11.77 8.31 -30.74
N CYS A 1000 12.97 8.61 -30.23
CA CYS A 1000 13.37 8.27 -28.86
C CYS A 1000 12.60 9.06 -27.78
N ILE A 1001 11.93 10.17 -28.12
CA ILE A 1001 11.13 10.98 -27.17
C ILE A 1001 10.09 10.13 -26.43
N THR A 1002 9.59 9.09 -27.09
CA THR A 1002 8.61 8.15 -26.53
C THR A 1002 9.18 7.43 -25.30
N LYS A 1003 10.49 7.22 -25.23
CA LYS A 1003 11.18 6.60 -24.08
C LYS A 1003 11.21 7.54 -22.88
N LYS A 1004 11.48 8.84 -23.09
CA LYS A 1004 11.41 9.88 -22.03
C LYS A 1004 10.01 9.99 -21.46
N HIS A 1005 9.00 10.17 -22.30
CA HIS A 1005 7.61 10.36 -21.84
C HIS A 1005 6.98 9.13 -21.20
N ARG A 1006 7.46 7.92 -21.51
CA ARG A 1006 7.04 6.69 -20.81
C ARG A 1006 7.69 6.54 -19.43
N GLY A 1007 8.72 7.32 -19.14
CA GLY A 1007 9.45 7.34 -17.87
C GLY A 1007 10.59 6.32 -17.81
N VAL A 1008 11.62 6.66 -17.04
CA VAL A 1008 12.83 5.83 -16.81
C VAL A 1008 12.47 4.47 -16.24
N GLU A 1009 11.42 4.38 -15.41
CA GLU A 1009 11.00 3.11 -14.83
C GLU A 1009 10.64 2.07 -15.90
N ARG A 1010 9.97 2.51 -16.98
CA ARG A 1010 9.63 1.65 -18.11
C ARG A 1010 10.86 1.30 -18.92
N LEU A 1011 11.70 2.29 -19.23
CA LEU A 1011 12.96 2.08 -19.94
C LEU A 1011 13.81 1.00 -19.24
N VAL A 1012 14.00 1.10 -17.92
CA VAL A 1012 14.75 0.12 -17.14
C VAL A 1012 14.16 -1.29 -17.25
N ARG A 1013 12.82 -1.44 -17.26
CA ARG A 1013 12.20 -2.77 -17.46
C ARG A 1013 12.55 -3.35 -18.83
N ASP A 1014 12.55 -2.53 -19.87
CA ASP A 1014 12.93 -2.95 -21.22
C ASP A 1014 14.42 -3.34 -21.28
N LEU A 1015 15.31 -2.56 -20.67
CA LEU A 1015 16.75 -2.86 -20.59
C LEU A 1015 17.03 -4.16 -19.82
N LYS A 1016 16.38 -4.38 -18.66
CA LYS A 1016 16.53 -5.62 -17.87
C LYS A 1016 16.12 -6.87 -18.65
N ARG A 1017 15.06 -6.76 -19.46
CA ARG A 1017 14.60 -7.87 -20.30
C ARG A 1017 15.64 -8.20 -21.38
N ARG A 1018 16.20 -7.18 -22.03
CA ARG A 1018 17.24 -7.35 -23.07
C ARG A 1018 18.54 -7.88 -22.50
N GLU A 1019 18.93 -7.44 -21.31
CA GLU A 1019 20.08 -8.00 -20.60
C GLU A 1019 19.90 -9.49 -20.36
N ALA A 1020 18.73 -9.90 -19.84
CA ALA A 1020 18.46 -11.31 -19.55
C ALA A 1020 18.63 -12.22 -20.79
N GLN A 1021 18.31 -11.72 -22.00
CA GLN A 1021 18.52 -12.45 -23.26
C GLN A 1021 20.01 -12.70 -23.55
N TRP A 1022 20.87 -11.70 -23.31
CA TRP A 1022 22.32 -11.86 -23.50
C TRP A 1022 22.95 -12.69 -22.38
N THR A 1023 22.52 -12.49 -21.13
CA THR A 1023 23.01 -13.25 -19.97
C THR A 1023 22.75 -14.75 -20.13
N ALA A 1024 21.62 -15.15 -20.72
CA ALA A 1024 21.30 -16.55 -21.01
C ALA A 1024 22.34 -17.26 -21.90
N THR A 1025 23.16 -16.50 -22.61
CA THR A 1025 24.24 -17.00 -23.48
C THR A 1025 25.64 -16.60 -22.99
N GLY A 1026 25.77 -16.16 -21.74
CA GLY A 1026 27.06 -15.79 -21.13
C GLY A 1026 27.61 -14.42 -21.55
N ASN A 1027 26.80 -13.56 -22.16
CA ASN A 1027 27.20 -12.20 -22.57
C ASN A 1027 26.47 -11.14 -21.71
N THR A 1028 26.93 -9.89 -21.75
CA THR A 1028 26.28 -8.76 -21.05
C THR A 1028 26.21 -7.53 -21.94
N ARG A 1029 25.13 -6.76 -21.80
CA ARG A 1029 24.93 -5.45 -22.43
C ARG A 1029 25.48 -4.31 -21.58
N PHE A 1030 25.90 -4.55 -20.33
CA PHE A 1030 26.52 -3.52 -19.51
C PHE A 1030 27.95 -3.23 -19.99
N LEU A 1031 28.19 -2.00 -20.45
CA LEU A 1031 29.53 -1.51 -20.78
C LEU A 1031 30.17 -0.80 -19.57
N LYS A 1032 29.35 -0.16 -18.73
CA LYS A 1032 29.73 0.39 -17.42
C LYS A 1032 28.59 0.23 -16.42
N GLY A 1033 28.95 -0.09 -15.17
CA GLY A 1033 28.00 -0.38 -14.09
C GLY A 1033 27.33 -1.73 -14.27
N GLY A 1034 26.19 -1.96 -13.61
CA GLY A 1034 25.46 -3.21 -13.70
C GLY A 1034 24.02 -3.12 -13.22
N GLN A 1035 23.46 -4.28 -12.90
CA GLN A 1035 22.07 -4.43 -12.48
C GLN A 1035 21.72 -3.63 -11.21
N ARG A 1036 22.73 -3.38 -10.35
CA ARG A 1036 22.59 -2.59 -9.13
C ARG A 1036 22.35 -1.12 -9.47
N GLU A 1037 23.21 -0.51 -10.27
CA GLU A 1037 23.10 0.89 -10.72
C GLU A 1037 21.82 1.09 -11.54
N LEU A 1038 21.49 0.14 -12.41
CA LEU A 1038 20.24 0.19 -13.18
C LEU A 1038 18.98 0.16 -12.28
N SER A 1039 19.03 -0.58 -11.18
CA SER A 1039 17.94 -0.61 -10.19
C SER A 1039 17.88 0.67 -9.35
N TYR A 1040 19.05 1.22 -8.98
CA TYR A 1040 19.16 2.52 -8.31
C TYR A 1040 18.47 3.63 -9.11
N PHE A 1041 18.80 3.79 -10.40
CA PHE A 1041 18.19 4.82 -11.24
C PHE A 1041 16.69 4.61 -11.46
N LYS A 1042 16.22 3.36 -11.56
CA LYS A 1042 14.79 3.05 -11.65
C LYS A 1042 14.02 3.62 -10.46
N GLU A 1043 14.54 3.43 -9.25
CA GLU A 1043 13.87 3.84 -8.02
C GLU A 1043 13.99 5.36 -7.82
N LYS A 1044 15.19 5.92 -8.02
CA LYS A 1044 15.45 7.36 -7.90
C LYS A 1044 14.62 8.20 -8.89
N ALA A 1045 14.47 7.74 -10.13
CA ALA A 1045 13.68 8.44 -11.16
C ALA A 1045 12.19 8.64 -10.80
N ARG A 1046 11.67 7.95 -9.78
CA ARG A 1046 10.28 8.16 -9.30
C ARG A 1046 10.12 9.50 -8.58
N LYS A 1047 11.20 10.05 -8.02
CA LYS A 1047 11.21 11.22 -7.14
C LYS A 1047 12.17 12.32 -7.60
N SER A 1048 12.93 12.07 -8.67
CA SER A 1048 13.88 13.02 -9.24
C SER A 1048 13.42 13.57 -10.58
N ARG A 1049 13.75 14.83 -10.87
CA ARG A 1049 13.67 15.40 -12.22
C ARG A 1049 14.62 14.63 -13.14
N VAL A 1050 14.18 14.38 -14.37
CA VAL A 1050 14.99 13.74 -15.41
C VAL A 1050 15.43 14.80 -16.41
N GLU A 1051 16.71 15.14 -16.39
CA GLU A 1051 17.36 15.85 -17.49
C GLU A 1051 17.54 14.88 -18.65
N PHE A 1052 17.11 15.28 -19.84
CA PHE A 1052 17.14 14.43 -21.02
C PHE A 1052 18.10 15.00 -22.06
N GLU A 1053 18.94 14.14 -22.62
CA GLU A 1053 19.91 14.53 -23.65
C GLU A 1053 19.89 13.50 -24.77
N VAL A 1054 20.02 13.97 -26.00
CA VAL A 1054 20.15 13.14 -27.19
C VAL A 1054 21.47 13.47 -27.89
N VAL A 1055 22.29 12.45 -28.12
CA VAL A 1055 23.58 12.58 -28.79
C VAL A 1055 23.53 11.84 -30.12
N LEU A 1056 23.80 12.54 -31.22
CA LEU A 1056 23.98 11.91 -32.53
C LEU A 1056 25.45 11.72 -32.83
N VAL A 1057 25.82 10.52 -33.25
CA VAL A 1057 27.18 10.18 -33.68
C VAL A 1057 27.15 9.73 -35.13
N GLN A 1058 27.59 10.62 -36.02
CA GLN A 1058 27.63 10.36 -37.46
C GLN A 1058 29.00 10.75 -38.04
N PRO A 1059 29.96 9.81 -38.09
CA PRO A 1059 31.32 10.06 -38.57
C PRO A 1059 31.43 10.14 -40.10
N GLY A 1060 30.33 9.95 -40.83
CA GLY A 1060 30.24 10.12 -42.29
C GLY A 1060 30.27 11.58 -42.76
N ALA A 1061 30.43 12.55 -41.86
CA ALA A 1061 30.67 13.95 -42.16
C ALA A 1061 31.71 14.55 -41.19
N ASN A 1062 32.25 15.72 -41.51
CA ASN A 1062 33.07 16.55 -40.63
C ASN A 1062 32.57 18.01 -40.69
N ALA A 1063 33.06 18.89 -39.81
CA ALA A 1063 32.58 20.28 -39.71
C ALA A 1063 32.65 21.07 -41.04
N ASP A 1064 33.61 20.72 -41.91
CA ASP A 1064 33.80 21.33 -43.22
C ASP A 1064 32.86 20.73 -44.29
N SER A 1065 32.62 19.42 -44.26
CA SER A 1065 31.82 18.68 -45.24
C SER A 1065 30.32 18.73 -45.01
N VAL A 1066 29.87 19.16 -43.82
CA VAL A 1066 28.44 19.28 -43.50
C VAL A 1066 27.79 20.36 -44.38
N SER A 1067 26.81 19.93 -45.18
CA SER A 1067 26.06 20.78 -46.11
C SER A 1067 24.91 21.54 -45.41
N VAL A 1068 24.43 22.62 -46.04
CA VAL A 1068 23.31 23.41 -45.51
C VAL A 1068 22.04 22.56 -45.29
N PRO A 1069 21.63 21.66 -46.21
CA PRO A 1069 20.50 20.77 -45.96
C PRO A 1069 20.66 19.87 -44.73
N ILE A 1070 21.88 19.40 -44.45
CA ILE A 1070 22.15 18.63 -43.23
C ILE A 1070 21.97 19.50 -41.99
N LEU A 1071 22.53 20.72 -41.98
CA LEU A 1071 22.36 21.65 -40.86
C LEU A 1071 20.88 22.01 -40.62
N GLN A 1072 20.09 22.14 -41.69
CA GLN A 1072 18.64 22.37 -41.58
C GLN A 1072 17.92 21.17 -40.96
N LEU A 1073 18.24 19.94 -41.39
CA LEU A 1073 17.68 18.72 -40.79
C LEU A 1073 18.05 18.57 -39.31
N LEU A 1074 19.30 18.88 -38.95
CA LEU A 1074 19.78 18.88 -37.57
C LEU A 1074 19.06 19.92 -36.73
N ALA A 1075 18.89 21.15 -37.22
CA ALA A 1075 18.15 22.20 -36.52
C ALA A 1075 16.68 21.82 -36.32
N THR A 1076 16.04 21.25 -37.34
CA THR A 1076 14.65 20.76 -37.22
C THR A 1076 14.55 19.66 -36.15
N THR A 1077 15.53 18.76 -36.10
CA THR A 1077 15.58 17.69 -35.10
C THR A 1077 15.81 18.25 -33.69
N GLU A 1078 16.76 19.17 -33.52
CA GLU A 1078 17.01 19.87 -32.27
C GLU A 1078 15.76 20.59 -31.77
N LEU A 1079 15.13 21.41 -32.63
CA LEU A 1079 13.95 22.18 -32.25
C LEU A 1079 12.77 21.26 -31.87
N PHE A 1080 12.61 20.14 -32.58
CA PHE A 1080 11.62 19.13 -32.25
C PHE A 1080 11.89 18.52 -30.87
N LEU A 1081 13.12 18.11 -30.60
CA LEU A 1081 13.52 17.56 -29.30
C LEU A 1081 13.34 18.59 -28.19
N LYS A 1082 13.78 19.83 -28.41
CA LYS A 1082 13.64 20.91 -27.42
C LYS A 1082 12.17 21.18 -27.08
N LYS A 1083 11.30 21.28 -28.10
CA LYS A 1083 9.87 21.53 -27.89
C LYS A 1083 9.12 20.35 -27.26
N THR A 1084 9.52 19.11 -27.58
CA THR A 1084 8.79 17.93 -27.12
C THR A 1084 9.30 17.36 -25.80
N THR A 1085 10.59 17.44 -25.52
CA THR A 1085 11.21 16.81 -24.35
C THR A 1085 12.07 17.72 -23.48
N ASP A 1086 12.25 18.98 -23.89
CA ASP A 1086 13.22 19.93 -23.32
C ASP A 1086 14.67 19.37 -23.35
N ALA A 1087 14.96 18.50 -24.32
CA ALA A 1087 16.26 17.82 -24.38
C ALA A 1087 17.39 18.76 -24.81
N ASP A 1088 18.57 18.50 -24.26
CA ASP A 1088 19.81 18.96 -24.85
C ASP A 1088 20.17 18.07 -26.06
N PHE A 1089 20.74 18.67 -27.10
CA PHE A 1089 21.07 17.99 -28.36
C PHE A 1089 22.53 18.22 -28.73
N ARG A 1090 23.26 17.12 -28.91
CA ARG A 1090 24.68 17.14 -29.29
C ARG A 1090 24.87 16.39 -30.60
N VAL A 1091 25.65 16.96 -31.50
CA VAL A 1091 25.96 16.35 -32.79
C VAL A 1091 27.47 16.14 -32.90
N ILE A 1092 27.86 14.88 -32.90
CA ILE A 1092 29.23 14.43 -33.08
C ILE A 1092 29.47 14.07 -34.55
N VAL A 1093 30.51 14.68 -35.12
CA VAL A 1093 31.03 14.41 -36.46
C VAL A 1093 32.50 13.99 -36.38
N ASN A 1094 33.06 13.56 -37.51
CA ASN A 1094 34.46 13.13 -37.59
C ASN A 1094 35.41 14.35 -37.54
N ALA A 1095 36.50 14.23 -36.79
CA ALA A 1095 37.59 15.22 -36.75
C ALA A 1095 38.52 15.17 -37.98
N GLY A 1096 38.54 14.06 -38.71
CA GLY A 1096 39.40 13.86 -39.89
C GLY A 1096 38.91 14.59 -41.15
N GLY A 1097 39.85 15.05 -41.98
CA GLY A 1097 39.58 15.66 -43.29
C GLY A 1097 39.02 14.65 -44.32
N ALA A 1098 38.37 15.15 -45.37
CA ALA A 1098 37.94 14.31 -46.48
C ALA A 1098 39.17 13.94 -47.32
N ASP A 1099 39.59 12.67 -47.28
CA ASP A 1099 40.55 12.10 -48.24
C ASP A 1099 39.88 11.76 -49.59
#